data_AF-A0A2K1IQC9-F1
#
_entry.id   AF-A0A2K1IQC9-F1
#
_cell.length_a   1.000
_cell.length_b   1.000
_cell.length_c   1.000
_cell.angle_alpha   90.00
_cell.angle_beta   90.00
_cell.angle_gamma   90.00
#
_symmetry.space_group_name_H-M   'P 1'
#
loop_
_entity.id
_entity.type
_entity.pdbx_description
1 polymer ?
#
loop_
_entity_poly.entity_id
_entity_poly.type
_entity_poly.pdbx_seq_one_letter_code
_entity_poly.pdbx_strand_id
1 'polypeptide(L)'
;MLSVVSGGHMGFAFMGNILKAFRFITELKPSLTWTSETDCRTPQECLKRILSCIISIERCKGSLHFNHVLCETFMGNYLLRARDLLEGRKDEIETYGEQCFNELTALHHTVKEAEFFIHKHCMDANWIKAAVELVENTSAFAEIILDLNWYMNALGIAIEVATGTASWESTRHKVWDLQNRAMTEYVKLHDSWEEHCKELSLLKDRRVLLTKLNCDHARDVRCLSTYLARKLAHPDLSVHARAPLHVNLRSSELLRNSVFLGGGAYGTVDKVQWLGMLCAVKQIPNKTDVDEEVRILSKLHHPNIIQLYGYFIEERTLYLIMELMESNLCTHVMGNQWREVRMSPHFLHAAFDCMLQIAKGMRYLHSKGMAHRDLKGLNVLVKPSENRELQSKGYLTVKLTDFGMAKANLQHSTYTAQSMNVGTPAWKAPELFKWYSSDSPKHNLPRERKYYPFKADVYSFGMVCYEILCGSIPFSNETLTPRSVFYAKVKGGIRPELPEESLKVVPGLSDYIKLCWDTDPCRRPDFVNICKRIRHFRDYLLKVDAYSGWERKALGSERIVEELITIDDDELIDADEWDWEIDYKDVVRVGEALRASSGFSSVWIAQWKKTSEKVLVKFIEPTLIDNEESIANFKREVELLVRLRHPNLVHYLGATKQAQFVVLTQLAPGVMLRNFLNKKPTVSPSDAVSIALQVALGIASLHGEQVLVVHGELSPDCIVIDEQTMTVRVADFGMQRFRLPPQKHCQPRWYRRAPEQRQGLSLHPSCDVFSFGMIVYELLEHEKAQAFWKHKKASKMVLMGHRPPLQSASRYPRGMKTLIEKCWAHKWEDRPNFEAIVSALQKTVTHQNRLSSSSCSSSSRRG
;
A
#
# COMPACT_ATOMS: atom_id res chain seq x y z
N MET A 1 -3.20 -48.95 11.62
CA MET A 1 -3.28 -50.29 11.02
C MET A 1 -2.47 -51.24 11.87
N LEU A 2 -3.11 -52.00 12.76
CA LEU A 2 -2.48 -53.15 13.41
C LEU A 2 -3.56 -54.21 13.67
N SER A 3 -3.82 -55.05 12.67
CA SER A 3 -4.09 -56.47 12.90
C SER A 3 -3.93 -57.26 11.59
N VAL A 4 -3.47 -58.50 11.77
CA VAL A 4 -3.43 -59.60 10.79
C VAL A 4 -2.30 -59.54 9.75
N VAL A 5 -1.26 -60.35 9.93
CA VAL A 5 -1.10 -61.68 9.28
C VAL A 5 0.14 -62.34 9.92
N SER A 6 -0.10 -63.50 10.53
CA SER A 6 0.90 -64.51 10.87
C SER A 6 1.34 -65.27 9.62
N GLY A 7 2.65 -65.53 9.50
CA GLY A 7 3.16 -66.66 8.72
C GLY A 7 4.33 -66.34 7.80
N GLY A 8 5.42 -67.10 7.95
CA GLY A 8 6.42 -67.30 6.90
C GLY A 8 7.80 -66.74 7.20
N HIS A 9 8.71 -67.64 7.55
CA HIS A 9 10.15 -67.41 7.71
C HIS A 9 10.79 -66.82 6.44
N MET A 10 10.84 -65.50 6.34
CA MET A 10 11.80 -64.81 5.46
C MET A 10 12.17 -63.39 5.98
N GLY A 11 12.01 -63.16 7.29
CA GLY A 11 12.09 -61.82 7.89
C GLY A 11 13.48 -61.37 8.37
N PHE A 12 14.43 -62.27 8.65
CA PHE A 12 15.61 -61.86 9.42
C PHE A 12 16.72 -61.17 8.60
N ALA A 13 16.90 -61.52 7.32
CA ALA A 13 17.90 -60.85 6.47
C ALA A 13 17.43 -59.47 5.96
N PHE A 14 16.13 -59.31 5.69
CA PHE A 14 15.54 -58.05 5.24
C PHE A 14 15.41 -57.04 6.38
N MET A 15 15.08 -57.49 7.60
CA MET A 15 15.06 -56.63 8.78
C MET A 15 16.47 -56.15 9.17
N GLY A 16 17.50 -56.97 8.97
CA GLY A 16 18.90 -56.58 9.22
C GLY A 16 19.40 -55.48 8.29
N ASN A 17 18.97 -55.48 7.02
CA ASN A 17 19.28 -54.43 6.05
C ASN A 17 18.42 -53.17 6.25
N ILE A 18 17.16 -53.31 6.68
CA ILE A 18 16.33 -52.17 7.09
C ILE A 18 16.88 -51.51 8.36
N LEU A 19 17.36 -52.27 9.34
CA LEU A 19 17.96 -51.73 10.56
C LEU A 19 19.33 -51.09 10.31
N LYS A 20 20.13 -51.61 9.36
CA LYS A 20 21.36 -50.93 8.90
C LYS A 20 21.05 -49.67 8.09
N ALA A 21 20.01 -49.67 7.24
CA ALA A 21 19.53 -48.48 6.56
C ALA A 21 18.94 -47.45 7.55
N PHE A 22 18.24 -47.89 8.59
CA PHE A 22 17.73 -47.01 9.66
C PHE A 22 18.88 -46.44 10.51
N ARG A 23 19.94 -47.20 10.80
CA ARG A 23 21.15 -46.69 11.46
C ARG A 23 21.91 -45.69 10.58
N PHE A 24 22.06 -45.97 9.29
CA PHE A 24 22.68 -45.03 8.34
C PHE A 24 21.84 -43.75 8.13
N ILE A 25 20.51 -43.84 8.14
CA ILE A 25 19.59 -42.69 8.07
C ILE A 25 19.52 -41.92 9.41
N THR A 26 19.80 -42.56 10.55
CA THR A 26 19.87 -41.86 11.84
C THR A 26 21.22 -41.21 12.10
N GLU A 27 22.31 -41.71 11.53
CA GLU A 27 23.66 -41.14 11.65
C GLU A 27 23.92 -39.97 10.68
N LEU A 28 23.04 -39.70 9.70
CA LEU A 28 23.09 -38.52 8.82
C LEU A 28 22.10 -37.40 9.19
N LYS A 29 21.44 -37.47 10.35
CA LYS A 29 20.74 -36.30 10.90
C LYS A 29 21.76 -35.41 11.62
N PRO A 30 21.99 -34.15 11.21
CA PRO A 30 22.54 -33.20 12.15
C PRO A 30 21.53 -33.13 13.30
N SER A 31 22.06 -33.31 14.51
CA SER A 31 21.37 -33.26 15.80
C SER A 31 20.36 -32.10 15.87
N LEU A 32 19.11 -32.37 15.52
CA LEU A 32 17.93 -31.54 15.77
C LEU A 32 16.96 -32.37 16.61
N THR A 33 17.43 -32.80 17.78
CA THR A 33 16.54 -33.18 18.88
C THR A 33 16.01 -31.90 19.48
N TRP A 34 14.86 -31.44 18.97
CA TRP A 34 14.09 -30.34 19.55
C TRP A 34 13.54 -30.80 20.91
N THR A 35 14.21 -30.44 21.99
CA THR A 35 13.71 -30.62 23.35
C THR A 35 12.52 -29.69 23.59
N SER A 36 11.50 -30.23 24.26
CA SER A 36 10.19 -29.62 24.50
C SER A 36 10.20 -28.55 25.61
N GLU A 37 11.16 -27.64 25.61
CA GLU A 37 11.17 -26.47 26.50
C GLU A 37 10.86 -25.22 25.68
N THR A 38 9.60 -24.79 25.77
CA THR A 38 8.81 -24.16 24.69
C THR A 38 8.52 -22.67 24.85
N ASP A 39 9.26 -22.00 25.74
CA ASP A 39 9.43 -20.55 25.76
C ASP A 39 10.87 -20.27 26.20
N CYS A 40 11.49 -19.25 25.60
CA CYS A 40 12.73 -18.73 26.19
C CYS A 40 12.35 -18.27 27.59
N ARG A 41 12.96 -18.83 28.63
CA ARG A 41 12.68 -18.41 30.02
C ARG A 41 13.59 -17.29 30.48
N THR A 42 14.68 -17.07 29.75
CA THR A 42 15.67 -16.06 30.07
C THR A 42 16.16 -15.37 28.78
N PRO A 43 16.61 -14.11 28.87
CA PRO A 43 17.22 -13.39 27.76
C PRO A 43 18.40 -14.13 27.12
N GLN A 44 19.21 -14.80 27.93
CA GLN A 44 20.38 -15.55 27.46
C GLN A 44 19.99 -16.79 26.66
N GLU A 45 18.91 -17.48 27.04
CA GLU A 45 18.38 -18.60 26.26
C GLU A 45 17.80 -18.10 24.93
N CYS A 46 17.10 -16.97 24.95
CA CYS A 46 16.56 -16.33 23.74
C CYS A 46 17.67 -15.96 22.76
N LEU A 47 18.71 -15.28 23.25
CA LEU A 47 19.89 -14.92 22.46
C LEU A 47 20.55 -16.16 21.83
N LYS A 48 20.77 -17.23 22.61
CA LYS A 48 21.35 -18.48 22.09
C LYS A 48 20.50 -19.09 20.99
N ARG A 49 19.18 -19.11 21.15
CA ARG A 49 18.26 -19.66 20.13
C ARG A 49 18.25 -18.83 18.86
N ILE A 50 18.26 -17.50 18.97
CA ILE A 50 18.37 -16.61 17.81
C ILE A 50 19.64 -16.92 17.02
N LEU A 51 20.80 -16.91 17.69
CA LEU A 51 22.09 -17.19 17.07
C LEU A 51 22.12 -18.59 16.46
N SER A 52 21.55 -19.59 17.13
CA SER A 52 21.44 -20.95 16.59
C SER A 52 20.59 -21.01 15.31
N CYS A 53 19.49 -20.26 15.23
CA CYS A 53 18.66 -20.20 14.03
C CYS A 53 19.43 -19.52 12.87
N ILE A 54 20.16 -18.43 13.15
CA ILE A 54 20.99 -17.76 12.15
C ILE A 54 22.07 -18.71 11.61
N ILE A 55 22.79 -19.41 12.49
CA ILE A 55 23.82 -20.39 12.09
C ILE A 55 23.22 -21.55 11.28
N SER A 56 22.03 -22.02 11.65
CA SER A 56 21.30 -23.05 10.92
C SER A 56 21.03 -22.62 9.47
N ILE A 57 20.54 -21.38 9.29
CA ILE A 57 20.31 -20.78 7.98
C ILE A 57 21.62 -20.67 7.19
N GLU A 58 22.69 -20.18 7.79
CA GLU A 58 23.99 -20.01 7.12
C GLU A 58 24.56 -21.33 6.60
N ARG A 59 24.43 -22.42 7.38
CA ARG A 59 24.87 -23.76 6.97
C ARG A 59 24.11 -24.29 5.74
N CYS A 60 22.93 -23.78 5.48
CA CYS A 60 22.10 -24.21 4.36
C CYS A 60 22.51 -23.59 3.01
N LYS A 61 23.41 -22.59 2.99
CA LYS A 61 23.81 -21.84 1.79
C LYS A 61 24.24 -22.74 0.61
N GLY A 62 24.94 -23.85 0.88
CA GLY A 62 25.39 -24.80 -0.14
C GLY A 62 24.33 -25.82 -0.62
N SER A 63 23.20 -25.91 0.08
CA SER A 63 22.15 -26.91 -0.14
C SER A 63 20.85 -26.32 -0.69
N LEU A 64 20.84 -25.01 -0.99
CA LEU A 64 19.71 -24.35 -1.63
C LEU A 64 19.47 -24.98 -3.01
N HIS A 65 18.22 -25.20 -3.37
CA HIS A 65 17.81 -25.65 -4.70
C HIS A 65 17.34 -24.50 -5.59
N PHE A 66 16.89 -23.40 -4.98
CA PHE A 66 16.29 -22.23 -5.61
C PHE A 66 16.51 -20.96 -4.78
N ASN A 67 16.23 -19.78 -5.36
CA ASN A 67 16.31 -18.46 -4.73
C ASN A 67 17.69 -18.15 -4.15
N HIS A 68 18.76 -18.72 -4.72
CA HIS A 68 20.11 -18.59 -4.18
C HIS A 68 20.49 -17.13 -3.98
N VAL A 69 20.27 -16.29 -4.99
CA VAL A 69 20.61 -14.85 -4.94
C VAL A 69 19.79 -14.13 -3.87
N LEU A 70 18.49 -14.43 -3.78
CA LEU A 70 17.58 -13.84 -2.80
C LEU A 70 17.98 -14.22 -1.37
N CYS A 71 18.19 -15.51 -1.11
CA CYS A 71 18.63 -16.02 0.17
C CYS A 71 20.01 -15.50 0.56
N GLU A 72 20.97 -15.48 -0.36
CA GLU A 72 22.32 -14.97 -0.11
C GLU A 72 22.32 -13.49 0.24
N THR A 73 21.51 -12.70 -0.45
CA THR A 73 21.38 -11.27 -0.18
C THR A 73 20.66 -11.02 1.14
N PHE A 74 19.60 -11.79 1.44
CA PHE A 74 18.90 -11.74 2.72
C PHE A 74 19.82 -12.12 3.89
N MET A 75 20.54 -13.24 3.76
CA MET A 75 21.53 -13.69 4.74
C MET A 75 22.62 -12.63 4.93
N GLY A 76 23.21 -12.15 3.83
CA GLY A 76 24.34 -11.24 3.83
C GLY A 76 24.03 -9.83 4.38
N ASN A 77 22.84 -9.30 4.11
CA ASN A 77 22.52 -7.91 4.44
C ASN A 77 21.67 -7.74 5.70
N TYR A 78 20.95 -8.77 6.16
CA TYR A 78 20.01 -8.63 7.27
C TYR A 78 20.29 -9.61 8.41
N LEU A 79 20.43 -10.91 8.13
CA LEU A 79 20.71 -11.88 9.18
C LEU A 79 22.11 -11.71 9.78
N LEU A 80 23.13 -11.40 8.96
CA LEU A 80 24.46 -11.06 9.47
C LEU A 80 24.44 -9.80 10.33
N ARG A 81 23.67 -8.77 9.95
CA ARG A 81 23.53 -7.56 10.77
C ARG A 81 22.85 -7.85 12.10
N ALA A 82 21.82 -8.69 12.10
CA ALA A 82 21.16 -9.14 13.33
C ALA A 82 22.16 -9.86 14.23
N ARG A 83 22.97 -10.77 13.66
CA ARG A 83 24.03 -11.48 14.39
C ARG A 83 25.07 -10.51 14.95
N ASP A 84 25.61 -9.62 14.14
CA ASP A 84 26.65 -8.68 14.54
C ASP A 84 26.15 -7.73 15.65
N LEU A 85 24.89 -7.28 15.58
CA LEU A 85 24.25 -6.50 16.65
C LEU A 85 24.15 -7.30 17.95
N LEU A 86 23.68 -8.55 17.88
CA LEU A 86 23.46 -9.42 19.03
C LEU A 86 24.78 -9.86 19.68
N GLU A 87 25.80 -10.17 18.88
CA GLU A 87 27.14 -10.51 19.36
C GLU A 87 27.87 -9.28 19.92
N GLY A 88 27.76 -8.14 19.25
CA GLY A 88 28.39 -6.89 19.69
C GLY A 88 27.82 -6.31 20.98
N ARG A 89 26.55 -6.62 21.29
CA ARG A 89 25.86 -6.18 22.52
C ARG A 89 25.58 -7.32 23.50
N LYS A 90 26.30 -8.43 23.36
CA LYS A 90 26.07 -9.64 24.17
C LYS A 90 26.17 -9.36 25.67
N ASP A 91 27.19 -8.64 26.12
CA ASP A 91 27.39 -8.34 27.54
C ASP A 91 26.27 -7.45 28.09
N GLU A 92 25.80 -6.48 27.29
CA GLU A 92 24.65 -5.64 27.62
C GLU A 92 23.36 -6.46 27.72
N ILE A 93 23.15 -7.41 26.80
CA ILE A 93 22.00 -8.33 26.82
C ILE A 93 22.09 -9.32 27.99
N GLU A 94 23.28 -9.76 28.37
CA GLU A 94 23.46 -10.63 29.54
C GLU A 94 23.21 -9.87 30.85
N THR A 95 23.51 -8.57 30.89
CA THR A 95 23.39 -7.70 32.07
C THR A 95 22.00 -7.07 32.22
N TYR A 96 21.45 -6.56 31.11
CA TYR A 96 20.19 -5.82 31.02
C TYR A 96 19.12 -6.54 30.17
N GLY A 97 19.31 -7.85 29.98
CA GLY A 97 18.46 -8.67 29.13
C GLY A 97 17.00 -8.67 29.55
N GLU A 98 16.73 -8.53 30.85
CA GLU A 98 15.36 -8.51 31.37
C GLU A 98 14.59 -7.29 30.86
N GLN A 99 15.23 -6.13 30.76
CA GLN A 99 14.64 -4.89 30.29
C GLN A 99 14.35 -4.88 28.77
N CYS A 100 15.02 -5.74 28.00
CA CYS A 100 14.88 -5.85 26.55
C CYS A 100 14.38 -7.24 26.09
N PHE A 101 13.83 -8.02 27.02
CA PHE A 101 13.47 -9.42 26.78
C PHE A 101 12.35 -9.59 25.74
N ASN A 102 11.47 -8.61 25.64
CA ASN A 102 10.32 -8.63 24.73
C ASN A 102 10.78 -8.46 23.28
N GLU A 103 11.65 -7.48 23.06
CA GLU A 103 12.26 -7.20 21.78
C GLU A 103 13.12 -8.38 21.31
N LEU A 104 13.85 -9.04 22.23
CA LEU A 104 14.56 -10.29 21.97
C LEU A 104 13.61 -11.43 21.55
N THR A 105 12.51 -11.62 22.29
CA THR A 105 11.55 -12.70 21.99
C THR A 105 10.87 -12.49 20.65
N ALA A 106 10.48 -11.26 20.33
CA ALA A 106 9.89 -10.93 19.03
C ALA A 106 10.89 -11.09 17.88
N LEU A 107 12.16 -10.71 18.10
CA LEU A 107 13.25 -10.96 17.16
C LEU A 107 13.47 -12.46 16.94
N HIS A 108 13.44 -13.28 17.99
CA HIS A 108 13.52 -14.73 17.90
C HIS A 108 12.42 -15.33 17.03
N HIS A 109 11.16 -14.94 17.25
CA HIS A 109 10.06 -15.42 16.41
C HIS A 109 10.25 -15.06 14.94
N THR A 110 10.73 -13.85 14.66
CA THR A 110 10.95 -13.38 13.29
C THR A 110 12.11 -14.12 12.61
N VAL A 111 13.23 -14.33 13.30
CA VAL A 111 14.35 -15.14 12.79
C VAL A 111 13.93 -16.60 12.58
N LYS A 112 13.07 -17.13 13.45
CA LYS A 112 12.53 -18.47 13.33
C LYS A 112 11.62 -18.63 12.12
N GLU A 113 10.79 -17.63 11.84
CA GLU A 113 9.98 -17.56 10.62
C GLU A 113 10.87 -17.52 9.37
N ALA A 114 11.96 -16.74 9.41
CA ALA A 114 12.94 -16.69 8.33
C ALA A 114 13.61 -18.06 8.07
N GLU A 115 14.03 -18.75 9.13
CA GLU A 115 14.60 -20.11 9.04
C GLU A 115 13.62 -21.06 8.38
N PHE A 116 12.39 -21.11 8.91
CA PHE A 116 11.34 -21.97 8.39
C PHE A 116 11.07 -21.70 6.91
N PHE A 117 10.97 -20.43 6.53
CA PHE A 117 10.74 -20.01 5.16
C PHE A 117 11.84 -20.51 4.20
N ILE A 118 13.11 -20.35 4.58
CA ILE A 118 14.25 -20.79 3.77
C ILE A 118 14.27 -22.31 3.61
N HIS A 119 14.10 -23.05 4.70
CA HIS A 119 14.04 -24.52 4.64
C HIS A 119 12.89 -25.02 3.78
N LYS A 120 11.71 -24.41 3.89
CA LYS A 120 10.52 -24.84 3.17
C LYS A 120 10.59 -24.49 1.68
N HIS A 121 10.91 -23.26 1.34
CA HIS A 121 10.73 -22.77 -0.03
C HIS A 121 11.99 -22.79 -0.87
N CYS A 122 13.17 -22.89 -0.24
CA CYS A 122 14.44 -22.84 -0.96
C CYS A 122 15.17 -24.20 -0.96
N MET A 123 14.71 -25.15 -0.13
CA MET A 123 15.32 -26.48 0.01
C MET A 123 14.31 -27.65 -0.17
N ASP A 124 13.07 -27.40 -0.62
CA ASP A 124 12.09 -28.48 -0.83
C ASP A 124 12.62 -29.52 -1.83
N ALA A 125 12.58 -30.79 -1.45
CA ALA A 125 12.99 -31.90 -2.30
C ALA A 125 12.07 -32.05 -3.53
N ASN A 126 10.79 -31.62 -3.43
CA ASN A 126 9.89 -31.55 -4.57
C ASN A 126 10.08 -30.23 -5.33
N TRP A 127 11.04 -30.25 -6.24
CA TRP A 127 11.48 -29.07 -6.97
C TRP A 127 10.40 -28.50 -7.93
N ILE A 128 9.44 -29.32 -8.37
CA ILE A 128 8.30 -28.89 -9.21
C ILE A 128 7.33 -28.07 -8.37
N LYS A 129 7.02 -28.52 -7.15
CA LYS A 129 6.21 -27.77 -6.19
C LYS A 129 6.86 -26.42 -5.89
N ALA A 130 8.15 -26.46 -5.59
CA ALA A 130 8.94 -25.26 -5.40
C ALA A 130 8.79 -24.33 -6.62
N ALA A 131 9.02 -24.80 -7.86
CA ALA A 131 8.90 -23.98 -9.07
C ALA A 131 7.52 -23.33 -9.29
N VAL A 132 6.42 -24.00 -8.91
CA VAL A 132 5.06 -23.45 -9.02
C VAL A 132 4.78 -22.41 -7.93
N GLU A 133 5.30 -22.62 -6.71
CA GLU A 133 5.19 -21.73 -5.56
C GLU A 133 6.20 -20.56 -5.59
N LEU A 134 7.31 -20.67 -6.33
CA LEU A 134 8.49 -19.81 -6.17
C LEU A 134 8.44 -18.44 -6.84
N VAL A 135 7.63 -18.27 -7.88
CA VAL A 135 7.68 -17.10 -8.79
C VAL A 135 7.33 -15.77 -8.08
N GLU A 136 6.86 -15.83 -6.83
CA GLU A 136 6.07 -14.75 -6.22
C GLU A 136 6.45 -14.46 -4.76
N ASN A 137 7.58 -15.02 -4.29
CA ASN A 137 8.00 -15.00 -2.89
C ASN A 137 8.86 -13.78 -2.47
N THR A 138 9.10 -12.82 -3.37
CA THR A 138 9.83 -11.58 -3.04
C THR A 138 9.14 -10.79 -1.93
N SER A 139 7.81 -10.74 -1.94
CA SER A 139 7.00 -10.04 -0.94
C SER A 139 7.12 -10.70 0.44
N ALA A 140 7.27 -12.02 0.52
CA ALA A 140 7.45 -12.74 1.78
C ALA A 140 8.80 -12.41 2.44
N PHE A 141 9.89 -12.41 1.66
CA PHE A 141 11.18 -11.93 2.16
C PHE A 141 11.12 -10.47 2.61
N ALA A 142 10.41 -9.62 1.87
CA ALA A 142 10.27 -8.21 2.21
C ALA A 142 9.55 -8.01 3.55
N GLU A 143 8.50 -8.79 3.84
CA GLU A 143 7.83 -8.74 5.15
C GLU A 143 8.71 -9.25 6.30
N ILE A 144 9.48 -10.32 6.09
CA ILE A 144 10.42 -10.83 7.10
C ILE A 144 11.53 -9.79 7.37
N ILE A 145 12.05 -9.14 6.32
CA ILE A 145 13.04 -8.06 6.44
C ILE A 145 12.46 -6.88 7.24
N LEU A 146 11.21 -6.50 6.99
CA LEU A 146 10.54 -5.44 7.73
C LEU A 146 10.44 -5.75 9.21
N ASP A 147 9.94 -6.93 9.55
CA ASP A 147 9.75 -7.32 10.93
C ASP A 147 11.12 -7.50 11.62
N LEU A 148 12.14 -8.02 10.93
CA LEU A 148 13.53 -8.07 11.46
C LEU A 148 14.05 -6.66 11.77
N ASN A 149 13.93 -5.73 10.83
CA ASN A 149 14.37 -4.35 11.05
C ASN A 149 13.59 -3.66 12.17
N TRP A 150 12.29 -3.91 12.28
CA TRP A 150 11.46 -3.39 13.37
C TRP A 150 12.01 -3.85 14.72
N TYR A 151 12.18 -5.16 14.89
CA TYR A 151 12.59 -5.74 16.17
C TYR A 151 14.07 -5.50 16.50
N MET A 152 14.96 -5.44 15.52
CA MET A 152 16.36 -5.06 15.75
C MET A 152 16.49 -3.61 16.25
N ASN A 153 15.75 -2.67 15.63
CA ASN A 153 15.79 -1.26 16.06
C ASN A 153 15.13 -1.08 17.44
N ALA A 154 13.99 -1.74 17.67
CA ALA A 154 13.34 -1.75 18.97
C ALA A 154 14.28 -2.30 20.05
N LEU A 155 14.97 -3.42 19.78
CA LEU A 155 15.95 -4.01 20.68
C LEU A 155 17.12 -3.07 20.96
N GLY A 156 17.68 -2.44 19.93
CA GLY A 156 18.79 -1.49 20.09
C GLY A 156 18.43 -0.33 21.03
N ILE A 157 17.23 0.22 20.87
CA ILE A 157 16.72 1.32 21.69
C ILE A 157 16.38 0.85 23.10
N ALA A 158 15.79 -0.34 23.25
CA ALA A 158 15.54 -0.93 24.57
C ALA A 158 16.83 -1.08 25.38
N ILE A 159 17.92 -1.53 24.74
CA ILE A 159 19.23 -1.64 25.39
C ILE A 159 19.81 -0.25 25.74
N GLU A 160 19.70 0.75 24.86
CA GLU A 160 20.15 2.13 25.15
C GLU A 160 19.42 2.72 26.37
N VAL A 161 18.12 2.48 26.48
CA VAL A 161 17.33 2.93 27.62
C VAL A 161 17.71 2.15 28.89
N ALA A 162 17.88 0.83 28.80
CA ALA A 162 18.25 0.00 29.95
C ALA A 162 19.64 0.33 30.52
N THR A 163 20.58 0.74 29.65
CA THR A 163 21.94 1.18 30.04
C THR A 163 21.96 2.62 30.57
N GLY A 164 20.83 3.34 30.54
CA GLY A 164 20.75 4.75 30.95
C GLY A 164 21.43 5.72 29.99
N THR A 165 21.78 5.26 28.79
CA THR A 165 22.44 6.08 27.76
C THR A 165 21.45 6.96 27.00
N ALA A 166 20.14 6.68 27.12
CA ALA A 166 19.08 7.52 26.59
C ALA A 166 17.78 7.41 27.42
N SER A 167 16.95 8.47 27.46
CA SER A 167 15.61 8.40 28.07
C SER A 167 14.57 7.89 27.07
N TRP A 168 13.57 7.16 27.55
CA TRP A 168 12.47 6.65 26.70
C TRP A 168 11.70 7.77 25.99
N GLU A 169 11.43 8.91 26.65
CA GLU A 169 10.75 10.03 26.01
C GLU A 169 11.56 10.63 24.85
N SER A 170 12.89 10.64 24.97
CA SER A 170 13.80 11.20 23.94
C SER A 170 14.05 10.24 22.77
N THR A 171 13.86 8.93 22.95
CA THR A 171 14.16 7.90 21.95
C THR A 171 12.93 7.35 21.26
N ARG A 172 11.72 7.46 21.84
CA ARG A 172 10.47 6.98 21.21
C ARG A 172 10.24 7.57 19.81
N HIS A 173 10.53 8.86 19.62
CA HIS A 173 10.45 9.51 18.30
C HIS A 173 11.53 9.04 17.34
N LYS A 174 12.71 8.63 17.83
CA LYS A 174 13.77 8.03 17.01
C LYS A 174 13.37 6.64 16.53
N VAL A 175 12.72 5.83 17.37
CA VAL A 175 12.10 4.56 16.97
C VAL A 175 11.14 4.83 15.81
N TRP A 176 10.23 5.78 15.99
CA TRP A 176 9.21 6.15 15.00
C TRP A 176 9.80 6.68 13.69
N ASP A 177 10.82 7.52 13.75
CA ASP A 177 11.52 8.07 12.58
C ASP A 177 12.34 7.01 11.87
N LEU A 178 13.05 6.14 12.60
CA LEU A 178 13.77 5.00 12.04
C LEU A 178 12.79 4.01 11.41
N GLN A 179 11.60 3.84 11.96
CA GLN A 179 10.54 3.01 11.39
C GLN A 179 9.91 3.64 10.14
N ASN A 180 9.66 4.95 10.13
CA ASN A 180 9.18 5.63 8.92
C ASN A 180 10.26 5.63 7.83
N ARG A 181 11.53 5.75 8.21
CA ARG A 181 12.67 5.57 7.31
C ARG A 181 12.77 4.13 6.83
N ALA A 182 12.68 3.13 7.70
CA ALA A 182 12.72 1.71 7.34
C ALA A 182 11.50 1.29 6.49
N MET A 183 10.34 1.92 6.68
CA MET A 183 9.14 1.71 5.88
C MET A 183 9.24 2.42 4.52
N THR A 184 9.81 3.63 4.49
CA THR A 184 10.10 4.37 3.25
C THR A 184 11.21 3.68 2.46
N GLU A 185 12.26 3.22 3.15
CA GLU A 185 13.30 2.36 2.64
C GLU A 185 12.71 1.03 2.23
N TYR A 186 11.76 0.44 2.95
CA TYR A 186 11.07 -0.76 2.49
C TYR A 186 10.27 -0.50 1.24
N VAL A 187 9.54 0.60 1.09
CA VAL A 187 8.80 0.84 -0.16
C VAL A 187 9.81 1.03 -1.30
N LYS A 188 10.86 1.82 -1.07
CA LYS A 188 11.95 2.01 -2.04
C LYS A 188 12.70 0.72 -2.35
N LEU A 189 12.95 -0.10 -1.34
CA LEU A 189 13.72 -1.34 -1.40
C LEU A 189 12.84 -2.45 -1.91
N HIS A 190 11.56 -2.50 -1.62
CA HIS A 190 10.58 -3.41 -2.21
C HIS A 190 10.40 -3.09 -3.68
N ASP A 191 10.23 -1.82 -4.06
CA ASP A 191 10.10 -1.42 -5.47
C ASP A 191 11.42 -1.66 -6.22
N SER A 192 12.55 -1.24 -5.64
CA SER A 192 13.89 -1.50 -6.17
C SER A 192 14.24 -2.98 -6.18
N TRP A 193 13.77 -3.78 -5.22
CA TRP A 193 14.00 -5.23 -5.12
C TRP A 193 13.09 -5.98 -6.07
N GLU A 194 11.85 -5.54 -6.26
CA GLU A 194 10.95 -6.05 -7.28
C GLU A 194 11.57 -5.80 -8.67
N GLU A 195 12.17 -4.64 -8.89
CA GLU A 195 12.92 -4.28 -10.11
C GLU A 195 14.26 -5.02 -10.23
N HIS A 196 15.04 -5.13 -9.16
CA HIS A 196 16.30 -5.86 -9.10
C HIS A 196 16.11 -7.38 -9.23
N CYS A 197 15.02 -7.94 -8.69
CA CYS A 197 14.66 -9.35 -8.86
C CYS A 197 14.22 -9.64 -10.30
N LYS A 198 13.53 -8.68 -10.96
CA LYS A 198 13.24 -8.74 -12.39
C LYS A 198 14.55 -8.78 -13.21
N GLU A 199 15.59 -8.06 -12.79
CA GLU A 199 16.86 -7.97 -13.51
C GLU A 199 17.91 -9.06 -13.20
N LEU A 200 18.05 -9.56 -11.96
CA LEU A 200 19.24 -10.32 -11.53
C LEU A 200 19.01 -11.76 -11.01
N SER A 201 17.90 -12.08 -10.33
CA SER A 201 17.69 -13.40 -9.69
C SER A 201 16.77 -14.32 -10.50
N LEU A 202 15.68 -13.77 -11.05
CA LEU A 202 14.69 -14.52 -11.82
C LEU A 202 15.30 -15.19 -13.05
N LEU A 203 16.26 -14.57 -13.74
CA LEU A 203 16.86 -15.13 -14.96
C LEU A 203 17.78 -16.33 -14.70
N LYS A 204 18.55 -16.32 -13.59
CA LYS A 204 19.49 -17.41 -13.25
C LYS A 204 18.74 -18.64 -12.75
N ASP A 205 17.82 -18.46 -11.81
CA ASP A 205 17.04 -19.57 -11.25
C ASP A 205 16.03 -20.13 -12.27
N ARG A 206 15.44 -19.27 -13.13
CA ARG A 206 14.64 -19.71 -14.27
C ARG A 206 15.45 -20.53 -15.26
N ARG A 207 16.71 -20.16 -15.54
CA ARG A 207 17.58 -20.93 -16.44
C ARG A 207 17.95 -22.28 -15.83
N VAL A 208 18.20 -22.35 -14.51
CA VAL A 208 18.41 -23.62 -13.78
C VAL A 208 17.16 -24.50 -13.87
N LEU A 209 15.98 -23.93 -13.62
CA LEU A 209 14.69 -24.63 -13.73
C LEU A 209 14.42 -25.14 -15.14
N LEU A 210 14.62 -24.31 -16.17
CA LEU A 210 14.47 -24.70 -17.57
C LEU A 210 15.46 -25.79 -17.97
N THR A 211 16.68 -25.78 -17.41
CA THR A 211 17.67 -26.84 -17.65
C THR A 211 17.27 -28.15 -16.99
N LYS A 212 16.80 -28.12 -15.73
CA LYS A 212 16.24 -29.31 -15.04
C LYS A 212 15.03 -29.89 -15.78
N LEU A 213 14.13 -29.04 -16.30
CA LEU A 213 12.97 -29.45 -17.11
C LEU A 213 13.37 -30.16 -18.42
N ASN A 214 14.50 -29.80 -19.03
CA ASN A 214 14.97 -30.42 -20.27
C ASN A 214 15.66 -31.78 -20.06
N CYS A 215 16.12 -32.08 -18.84
CA CYS A 215 16.83 -33.33 -18.53
C CYS A 215 15.88 -34.50 -18.21
N ASP A 216 14.66 -34.23 -17.72
CA ASP A 216 13.72 -35.25 -17.26
C ASP A 216 12.75 -35.68 -18.39
N HIS A 217 12.91 -36.89 -18.93
CA HIS A 217 12.30 -37.34 -20.20
C HIS A 217 10.87 -37.93 -20.09
N ALA A 218 10.14 -37.69 -19.00
CA ALA A 218 8.77 -38.19 -18.88
C ALA A 218 7.79 -37.40 -19.78
N ARG A 219 6.85 -38.09 -20.45
CA ARG A 219 5.83 -37.49 -21.34
C ARG A 219 5.02 -36.37 -20.66
N ASP A 220 4.87 -36.40 -19.34
CA ASP A 220 4.18 -35.38 -18.52
C ASP A 220 4.96 -34.06 -18.38
N VAL A 221 6.25 -34.04 -18.72
CA VAL A 221 7.13 -32.86 -18.60
C VAL A 221 6.93 -31.88 -19.75
N ARG A 222 6.37 -32.29 -20.91
CA ARG A 222 6.21 -31.39 -22.07
C ARG A 222 5.10 -30.33 -21.89
N CYS A 223 3.97 -30.72 -21.27
CA CYS A 223 2.89 -29.79 -20.93
C CYS A 223 3.26 -28.92 -19.71
N LEU A 224 3.93 -29.51 -18.72
CA LEU A 224 4.43 -28.82 -17.53
C LEU A 224 5.53 -27.81 -17.86
N SER A 225 6.50 -28.19 -18.70
CA SER A 225 7.55 -27.29 -19.19
C SER A 225 6.98 -26.13 -19.99
N THR A 226 5.94 -26.36 -20.80
CA THR A 226 5.28 -25.28 -21.54
C THR A 226 4.53 -24.33 -20.60
N TYR A 227 3.82 -24.83 -19.59
CA TYR A 227 3.16 -24.02 -18.57
C TYR A 227 4.17 -23.25 -17.71
N LEU A 228 5.18 -23.90 -17.16
CA LEU A 228 6.23 -23.26 -16.37
C LEU A 228 7.01 -22.26 -17.22
N ALA A 229 7.33 -22.56 -18.49
CA ALA A 229 7.98 -21.62 -19.39
C ALA A 229 7.14 -20.36 -19.64
N ARG A 230 5.81 -20.50 -19.77
CA ARG A 230 4.85 -19.37 -19.90
C ARG A 230 4.69 -18.60 -18.59
N LYS A 231 4.50 -19.29 -17.47
CA LYS A 231 4.40 -18.68 -16.13
C LYS A 231 5.66 -17.90 -15.79
N LEU A 232 6.82 -18.39 -16.22
CA LEU A 232 8.11 -17.73 -16.01
C LEU A 232 8.39 -16.63 -17.06
N ALA A 233 7.66 -16.54 -18.19
CA ALA A 233 7.91 -15.57 -19.27
C ALA A 233 7.54 -14.13 -18.89
N HIS A 234 8.37 -13.17 -19.33
CA HIS A 234 8.19 -11.76 -19.00
C HIS A 234 6.84 -11.26 -19.52
N PRO A 235 6.10 -10.43 -18.74
CA PRO A 235 4.77 -9.93 -19.12
C PRO A 235 4.73 -9.16 -20.47
N ASP A 236 5.86 -8.64 -20.95
CA ASP A 236 5.92 -7.82 -22.18
C ASP A 236 6.06 -8.61 -23.50
N LEU A 237 6.23 -9.94 -23.45
CA LEU A 237 6.53 -10.76 -24.63
C LEU A 237 5.33 -11.47 -25.28
N SER A 238 4.09 -11.12 -24.93
CA SER A 238 2.92 -11.83 -25.45
C SER A 238 1.73 -10.91 -25.69
N VAL A 239 1.73 -10.24 -26.84
CA VAL A 239 0.53 -9.59 -27.37
C VAL A 239 -0.47 -10.63 -27.91
N HIS A 240 -0.05 -11.89 -28.13
CA HIS A 240 -0.90 -12.93 -28.77
C HIS A 240 -0.78 -14.37 -28.21
N ALA A 241 -0.14 -14.65 -27.08
CA ALA A 241 -0.13 -16.00 -26.48
C ALA A 241 -1.19 -16.13 -25.36
N ARG A 242 -1.72 -17.34 -25.16
CA ARG A 242 -2.63 -17.68 -24.04
C ARG A 242 -2.10 -17.10 -22.72
N ALA A 243 -3.00 -16.63 -21.83
CA ALA A 243 -2.63 -16.00 -20.56
C ALA A 243 -1.63 -16.87 -19.76
N PRO A 244 -0.68 -16.26 -19.03
CA PRO A 244 0.51 -16.94 -18.49
C PRO A 244 0.22 -18.10 -17.54
N LEU A 245 -0.94 -18.07 -16.84
CA LEU A 245 -1.37 -19.11 -15.88
C LEU A 245 -2.33 -20.15 -16.47
N HIS A 246 -2.63 -20.10 -17.77
CA HIS A 246 -3.53 -21.06 -18.40
C HIS A 246 -2.88 -22.45 -18.49
N VAL A 247 -3.50 -23.45 -17.86
CA VAL A 247 -3.08 -24.86 -17.89
C VAL A 247 -3.90 -25.64 -18.92
N ASN A 248 -3.31 -26.67 -19.53
CA ASN A 248 -4.04 -27.55 -20.45
C ASN A 248 -4.37 -28.85 -19.70
N LEU A 249 -5.54 -28.88 -19.06
CA LEU A 249 -6.04 -29.98 -18.24
C LEU A 249 -7.50 -30.27 -18.57
N ARG A 250 -7.97 -31.47 -18.24
CA ARG A 250 -9.40 -31.84 -18.25
C ARG A 250 -9.90 -32.02 -16.83
N SER A 251 -11.12 -31.58 -16.55
CA SER A 251 -11.77 -31.75 -15.24
C SER A 251 -11.88 -33.23 -14.86
N SER A 252 -12.12 -34.13 -15.82
CA SER A 252 -12.19 -35.58 -15.59
C SER A 252 -10.89 -36.20 -15.06
N GLU A 253 -9.75 -35.56 -15.32
CA GLU A 253 -8.44 -35.99 -14.83
C GLU A 253 -8.14 -35.33 -13.48
N LEU A 254 -8.37 -34.02 -13.37
CA LEU A 254 -8.08 -33.22 -12.18
C LEU A 254 -8.97 -33.60 -10.98
N LEU A 255 -10.24 -33.91 -11.22
CA LEU A 255 -11.24 -34.18 -10.19
C LEU A 255 -11.42 -35.67 -9.88
N ARG A 256 -10.69 -36.57 -10.54
CA ARG A 256 -10.90 -38.04 -10.45
C ARG A 256 -10.93 -38.56 -9.00
N ASN A 257 -10.10 -38.01 -8.13
CA ASN A 257 -10.00 -38.38 -6.71
C ASN A 257 -10.17 -37.14 -5.81
N SER A 258 -11.02 -36.19 -6.21
CA SER A 258 -11.21 -34.99 -5.42
C SER A 258 -11.98 -35.26 -4.14
N VAL A 259 -11.74 -34.42 -3.12
CA VAL A 259 -12.54 -34.39 -1.90
C VAL A 259 -13.24 -33.04 -1.84
N PHE A 260 -14.58 -33.05 -1.85
CA PHE A 260 -15.37 -31.84 -1.72
C PHE A 260 -15.05 -31.11 -0.40
N LEU A 261 -14.70 -29.83 -0.48
CA LEU A 261 -14.40 -28.98 0.67
C LEU A 261 -15.57 -28.07 1.05
N GLY A 262 -16.36 -27.63 0.06
CA GLY A 262 -17.49 -26.74 0.30
C GLY A 262 -18.03 -26.09 -0.96
N GLY A 263 -19.20 -25.45 -0.86
CA GLY A 263 -19.83 -24.73 -1.97
C GLY A 263 -20.55 -23.48 -1.48
N GLY A 264 -20.58 -22.45 -2.33
CA GLY A 264 -21.22 -21.16 -2.07
C GLY A 264 -21.83 -20.54 -3.32
N ALA A 265 -22.24 -19.28 -3.22
CA ALA A 265 -22.88 -18.54 -4.31
C ALA A 265 -22.03 -18.43 -5.59
N TYR A 266 -20.71 -18.61 -5.47
CA TYR A 266 -19.75 -18.43 -6.55
C TYR A 266 -19.18 -19.73 -7.11
N GLY A 267 -19.63 -20.90 -6.61
CA GLY A 267 -19.15 -22.20 -7.08
C GLY A 267 -18.87 -23.22 -5.98
N THR A 268 -18.29 -24.35 -6.38
CA THR A 268 -17.82 -25.42 -5.48
C THR A 268 -16.30 -25.42 -5.37
N VAL A 269 -15.78 -25.93 -4.26
CA VAL A 269 -14.35 -26.07 -4.03
C VAL A 269 -14.02 -27.50 -3.63
N ASP A 270 -13.01 -28.05 -4.29
CA ASP A 270 -12.55 -29.41 -4.12
C ASP A 270 -11.06 -29.45 -3.77
N LYS A 271 -10.68 -30.31 -2.85
CA LYS A 271 -9.29 -30.69 -2.61
C LYS A 271 -8.87 -31.67 -3.68
N VAL A 272 -7.77 -31.40 -4.36
CA VAL A 272 -7.21 -32.26 -5.40
C VAL A 272 -5.73 -32.48 -5.20
N GLN A 273 -5.18 -33.50 -5.86
CA GLN A 273 -3.74 -33.65 -6.01
C GLN A 273 -3.35 -33.31 -7.45
N TRP A 274 -2.52 -32.28 -7.63
CA TRP A 274 -2.05 -31.83 -8.93
C TRP A 274 -0.53 -31.63 -8.88
N LEU A 275 0.21 -32.27 -9.79
CA LEU A 275 1.69 -32.26 -9.81
C LEU A 275 2.32 -32.73 -8.49
N GLY A 276 1.67 -33.68 -7.80
CA GLY A 276 2.09 -34.14 -6.47
C GLY A 276 1.79 -33.16 -5.33
N MET A 277 1.25 -31.98 -5.62
CA MET A 277 0.84 -30.97 -4.63
C MET A 277 -0.63 -31.14 -4.27
N LEU A 278 -0.94 -30.95 -2.99
CA LEU A 278 -2.34 -30.78 -2.57
C LEU A 278 -2.77 -29.35 -2.91
N CYS A 279 -3.86 -29.22 -3.67
CA CYS A 279 -4.40 -27.95 -4.14
C CYS A 279 -5.88 -27.84 -3.82
N ALA A 280 -6.41 -26.62 -3.82
CA ALA A 280 -7.84 -26.35 -3.87
C ALA A 280 -8.24 -25.98 -5.30
N VAL A 281 -9.34 -26.54 -5.79
CA VAL A 281 -9.91 -26.23 -7.12
C VAL A 281 -11.27 -25.60 -6.93
N LYS A 282 -11.40 -24.31 -7.26
CA LYS A 282 -12.69 -23.59 -7.29
C LYS A 282 -13.31 -23.72 -8.67
N GLN A 283 -14.52 -24.25 -8.74
CA GLN A 283 -15.29 -24.49 -9.96
C GLN A 283 -16.38 -23.42 -10.08
N ILE A 284 -16.29 -22.57 -11.10
CA ILE A 284 -17.20 -21.43 -11.30
C ILE A 284 -17.98 -21.66 -12.60
N PRO A 285 -19.27 -22.03 -12.54
CA PRO A 285 -20.07 -22.31 -13.73
C PRO A 285 -20.41 -21.02 -14.50
N ASN A 286 -20.88 -21.20 -15.74
CA ASN A 286 -21.35 -20.13 -16.63
C ASN A 286 -20.28 -19.07 -16.99
N LYS A 287 -19.02 -19.49 -17.11
CA LYS A 287 -17.89 -18.65 -17.55
C LYS A 287 -17.40 -19.09 -18.92
N THR A 288 -17.44 -18.17 -19.89
CA THR A 288 -17.02 -18.41 -21.29
C THR A 288 -15.73 -17.69 -21.66
N ASP A 289 -15.25 -16.78 -20.81
CA ASP A 289 -14.02 -16.01 -20.98
C ASP A 289 -13.29 -15.91 -19.62
N VAL A 290 -12.04 -15.45 -19.65
CA VAL A 290 -11.19 -15.22 -18.49
C VAL A 290 -11.88 -14.23 -17.54
N ASP A 291 -12.19 -14.72 -16.35
CA ASP A 291 -12.85 -13.94 -15.30
C ASP A 291 -11.94 -12.85 -14.72
N GLU A 292 -12.53 -11.77 -14.20
CA GLU A 292 -11.79 -10.70 -13.56
C GLU A 292 -11.01 -11.19 -12.33
N GLU A 293 -11.54 -12.20 -11.61
CA GLU A 293 -10.85 -12.85 -10.49
C GLU A 293 -9.51 -13.45 -10.93
N VAL A 294 -9.44 -14.06 -12.13
CA VAL A 294 -8.19 -14.58 -12.71
C VAL A 294 -7.23 -13.45 -13.04
N ARG A 295 -7.73 -12.37 -13.66
CA ARG A 295 -6.88 -11.23 -14.05
C ARG A 295 -6.28 -10.52 -12.84
N ILE A 296 -7.04 -10.41 -11.75
CA ILE A 296 -6.58 -9.84 -10.49
C ILE A 296 -5.59 -10.79 -9.83
N LEU A 297 -5.98 -12.03 -9.54
CA LEU A 297 -5.13 -13.00 -8.84
C LEU A 297 -3.82 -13.28 -9.57
N SER A 298 -3.81 -13.25 -10.92
CA SER A 298 -2.57 -13.43 -11.71
C SER A 298 -1.51 -12.33 -11.54
N LYS A 299 -1.85 -11.24 -10.83
CA LYS A 299 -0.96 -10.09 -10.59
C LYS A 299 -0.65 -9.89 -9.11
N LEU A 300 -1.25 -10.67 -8.21
CA LEU A 300 -1.17 -10.47 -6.76
C LEU A 300 -0.27 -11.52 -6.12
N HIS A 301 0.85 -11.07 -5.60
CA HIS A 301 1.94 -11.91 -5.09
C HIS A 301 2.27 -11.46 -3.66
N HIS A 302 1.69 -12.11 -2.65
CA HIS A 302 1.87 -11.74 -1.25
C HIS A 302 1.63 -12.93 -0.30
N PRO A 303 2.40 -13.10 0.79
CA PRO A 303 2.25 -14.22 1.73
C PRO A 303 0.83 -14.36 2.30
N ASN A 304 0.15 -13.24 2.52
CA ASN A 304 -1.23 -13.18 3.05
C ASN A 304 -2.32 -13.03 1.97
N ILE A 305 -2.02 -13.34 0.71
CA ILE A 305 -3.02 -13.48 -0.37
C ILE A 305 -2.99 -14.91 -0.88
N ILE A 306 -4.15 -15.46 -1.25
CA ILE A 306 -4.23 -16.81 -1.78
C ILE A 306 -3.51 -16.91 -3.13
N GLN A 307 -2.67 -17.94 -3.26
CA GLN A 307 -1.88 -18.13 -4.46
C GLN A 307 -2.71 -18.82 -5.55
N LEU A 308 -2.78 -18.22 -6.75
CA LEU A 308 -3.30 -18.87 -7.94
C LEU A 308 -2.16 -19.63 -8.63
N TYR A 309 -2.26 -20.95 -8.69
CA TYR A 309 -1.29 -21.76 -9.42
C TYR A 309 -1.61 -21.79 -10.92
N GLY A 310 -2.87 -21.95 -11.29
CA GLY A 310 -3.26 -21.99 -12.69
C GLY A 310 -4.76 -21.99 -12.89
N TYR A 311 -5.20 -21.85 -14.14
CA TYR A 311 -6.63 -21.93 -14.47
C TYR A 311 -6.87 -22.58 -15.84
N PHE A 312 -8.08 -23.11 -16.04
CA PHE A 312 -8.56 -23.55 -17.35
C PHE A 312 -10.10 -23.41 -17.42
N ILE A 313 -10.63 -23.40 -18.63
CA ILE A 313 -12.07 -23.35 -18.89
C ILE A 313 -12.46 -24.59 -19.68
N GLU A 314 -13.43 -25.35 -19.18
CA GLU A 314 -14.00 -26.52 -19.85
C GLU A 314 -15.52 -26.47 -19.72
N GLU A 315 -16.25 -26.69 -20.81
CA GLU A 315 -17.73 -26.76 -20.82
C GLU A 315 -18.44 -25.58 -20.12
N ARG A 316 -17.94 -24.35 -20.34
CA ARG A 316 -18.42 -23.11 -19.68
C ARG A 316 -18.24 -23.07 -18.16
N THR A 317 -17.32 -23.86 -17.62
CA THR A 317 -16.92 -23.82 -16.21
C THR A 317 -15.46 -23.40 -16.13
N LEU A 318 -15.19 -22.39 -15.31
CA LEU A 318 -13.85 -21.93 -14.98
C LEU A 318 -13.33 -22.70 -13.76
N TYR A 319 -12.15 -23.27 -13.88
CA TYR A 319 -11.45 -23.98 -12.81
C TYR A 319 -10.24 -23.18 -12.37
N LEU A 320 -10.22 -22.75 -11.11
CA LEU A 320 -9.09 -22.07 -10.48
C LEU A 320 -8.33 -23.06 -9.60
N ILE A 321 -7.07 -23.34 -9.92
CA ILE A 321 -6.19 -24.19 -9.13
C ILE A 321 -5.39 -23.29 -8.20
N MET A 322 -5.62 -23.41 -6.90
CA MET A 322 -5.10 -22.51 -5.88
C MET A 322 -4.38 -23.29 -4.77
N GLU A 323 -3.62 -22.56 -3.97
CA GLU A 323 -3.10 -23.07 -2.70
C GLU A 323 -4.22 -23.64 -1.82
N LEU A 324 -3.93 -24.76 -1.15
CA LEU A 324 -4.86 -25.38 -0.22
C LEU A 324 -4.72 -24.78 1.19
N MET A 325 -5.83 -24.33 1.73
CA MET A 325 -5.99 -23.92 3.13
C MET A 325 -6.96 -24.86 3.84
N GLU A 326 -6.89 -24.95 5.17
CA GLU A 326 -7.66 -25.93 5.93
C GLU A 326 -9.11 -25.50 6.12
N SER A 327 -9.34 -24.22 6.41
CA SER A 327 -10.67 -23.67 6.64
C SER A 327 -10.72 -22.18 6.31
N ASN A 328 -11.90 -21.56 6.45
CA ASN A 328 -12.05 -20.12 6.51
C ASN A 328 -12.10 -19.65 7.97
N LEU A 329 -11.78 -18.39 8.21
CA LEU A 329 -11.68 -17.78 9.53
C LEU A 329 -13.01 -17.88 10.27
N CYS A 330 -14.13 -17.60 9.61
CA CYS A 330 -15.46 -17.64 10.22
C CYS A 330 -15.75 -19.03 10.83
N THR A 331 -15.56 -20.09 10.05
CA THR A 331 -15.73 -21.47 10.51
C THR A 331 -14.72 -21.84 11.61
N HIS A 332 -13.47 -21.38 11.48
CA HIS A 332 -12.42 -21.66 12.46
C HIS A 332 -12.71 -21.01 13.82
N VAL A 333 -13.05 -19.71 13.85
CA VAL A 333 -13.28 -18.96 15.10
C VAL A 333 -14.54 -19.40 15.85
N MET A 334 -15.52 -19.96 15.13
CA MET A 334 -16.72 -20.55 15.74
C MET A 334 -16.48 -21.99 16.26
N GLY A 335 -15.41 -22.64 15.83
CA GLY A 335 -15.08 -24.03 16.17
C GLY A 335 -14.50 -24.21 17.57
N ASN A 336 -14.47 -25.46 18.04
CA ASN A 336 -13.95 -25.80 19.37
C ASN A 336 -12.46 -25.48 19.54
N GLN A 337 -11.65 -25.65 18.49
CA GLN A 337 -10.21 -25.35 18.54
C GLN A 337 -9.93 -23.88 18.90
N TRP A 338 -10.64 -22.93 18.27
CA TRP A 338 -10.46 -21.52 18.60
C TRP A 338 -11.01 -21.17 19.98
N ARG A 339 -12.09 -21.83 20.43
CA ARG A 339 -12.60 -21.66 21.80
C ARG A 339 -11.55 -22.08 22.83
N GLU A 340 -10.83 -23.17 22.61
CA GLU A 340 -9.72 -23.59 23.48
C GLU A 340 -8.60 -22.54 23.50
N VAL A 341 -8.20 -22.03 22.33
CA VAL A 341 -7.21 -20.95 22.22
C VAL A 341 -7.65 -19.70 22.96
N ARG A 342 -8.92 -19.30 22.86
CA ARG A 342 -9.51 -18.14 23.56
C ARG A 342 -9.45 -18.24 25.08
N MET A 343 -9.48 -19.46 25.61
CA MET A 343 -9.33 -19.72 27.04
C MET A 343 -7.87 -19.82 27.47
N SER A 344 -6.92 -19.77 26.52
CA SER A 344 -5.49 -19.86 26.79
C SER A 344 -4.86 -18.48 27.02
N PRO A 345 -3.74 -18.40 27.77
CA PRO A 345 -2.97 -17.16 27.93
C PRO A 345 -2.44 -16.58 26.61
N HIS A 346 -2.29 -17.40 25.57
CA HIS A 346 -1.72 -17.00 24.28
C HIS A 346 -2.76 -16.40 23.32
N PHE A 347 -4.03 -16.31 23.73
CA PHE A 347 -5.12 -15.90 22.85
C PHE A 347 -4.84 -14.56 22.14
N LEU A 348 -4.52 -13.51 22.90
CA LEU A 348 -4.34 -12.18 22.34
C LEU A 348 -3.13 -12.11 21.40
N HIS A 349 -2.08 -12.89 21.67
CA HIS A 349 -0.94 -13.02 20.76
C HIS A 349 -1.35 -13.63 19.42
N ALA A 350 -2.05 -14.76 19.45
CA ALA A 350 -2.54 -15.42 18.24
C ALA A 350 -3.56 -14.54 17.49
N ALA A 351 -4.41 -13.80 18.22
CA ALA A 351 -5.38 -12.88 17.66
C ALA A 351 -4.69 -11.69 16.96
N PHE A 352 -3.72 -11.04 17.60
CA PHE A 352 -2.97 -9.92 16.98
C PHE A 352 -2.17 -10.36 15.78
N ASP A 353 -1.54 -11.53 15.83
CA ASP A 353 -0.83 -12.10 14.69
C ASP A 353 -1.77 -12.34 13.50
N CYS A 354 -2.94 -12.95 13.75
CA CYS A 354 -3.99 -13.14 12.74
C CYS A 354 -4.46 -11.80 12.15
N MET A 355 -4.76 -10.80 12.98
CA MET A 355 -5.16 -9.46 12.53
C MET A 355 -4.07 -8.76 11.73
N LEU A 356 -2.80 -8.89 12.13
CA LEU A 356 -1.66 -8.30 11.45
C LEU A 356 -1.47 -8.92 10.06
N GLN A 357 -1.58 -10.24 9.93
CA GLN A 357 -1.50 -10.94 8.64
C GLN A 357 -2.60 -10.48 7.67
N ILE A 358 -3.84 -10.31 8.15
CA ILE A 358 -4.96 -9.76 7.36
C ILE A 358 -4.64 -8.32 6.94
N ALA A 359 -4.20 -7.48 7.87
CA ALA A 359 -3.86 -6.08 7.60
C ALA A 359 -2.70 -5.93 6.59
N LYS A 360 -1.68 -6.80 6.65
CA LYS A 360 -0.57 -6.86 5.69
C LYS A 360 -1.08 -7.17 4.29
N GLY A 361 -1.93 -8.19 4.14
CA GLY A 361 -2.55 -8.53 2.85
C GLY A 361 -3.39 -7.40 2.26
N MET A 362 -4.17 -6.71 3.09
CA MET A 362 -4.98 -5.56 2.66
C MET A 362 -4.15 -4.32 2.34
N ARG A 363 -3.08 -4.05 3.11
CA ARG A 363 -2.11 -3.00 2.81
C ARG A 363 -1.49 -3.20 1.44
N TYR A 364 -1.04 -4.43 1.14
CA TYR A 364 -0.50 -4.78 -0.17
C TYR A 364 -1.53 -4.54 -1.28
N LEU A 365 -2.76 -5.03 -1.12
CA LEU A 365 -3.81 -4.87 -2.11
C LEU A 365 -4.11 -3.39 -2.40
N HIS A 366 -4.23 -2.56 -1.36
CA HIS A 366 -4.46 -1.12 -1.49
C HIS A 366 -3.28 -0.39 -2.13
N SER A 367 -2.04 -0.81 -1.85
CA SER A 367 -0.84 -0.25 -2.50
C SER A 367 -0.81 -0.48 -4.01
N LYS A 368 -1.46 -1.55 -4.49
CA LYS A 368 -1.64 -1.82 -5.93
C LYS A 368 -2.90 -1.13 -6.51
N GLY A 369 -3.52 -0.21 -5.76
CA GLY A 369 -4.70 0.54 -6.17
C GLY A 369 -5.99 -0.28 -6.26
N MET A 370 -6.04 -1.44 -5.58
CA MET A 370 -7.16 -2.37 -5.61
C MET A 370 -7.90 -2.40 -4.27
N ALA A 371 -9.24 -2.45 -4.31
CA ALA A 371 -10.06 -2.66 -3.11
C ALA A 371 -10.73 -4.03 -3.16
N HIS A 372 -10.80 -4.72 -2.01
CA HIS A 372 -11.37 -6.06 -1.91
C HIS A 372 -12.90 -6.05 -1.98
N ARG A 373 -13.55 -5.14 -1.24
CA ARG A 373 -14.99 -4.84 -1.23
C ARG A 373 -15.94 -5.93 -0.70
N ASP A 374 -15.41 -7.06 -0.24
CA ASP A 374 -16.18 -8.10 0.47
C ASP A 374 -15.28 -8.84 1.48
N LEU A 375 -14.46 -8.08 2.22
CA LEU A 375 -13.66 -8.63 3.30
C LEU A 375 -14.58 -9.10 4.44
N LYS A 376 -14.48 -10.37 4.82
CA LYS A 376 -15.26 -11.02 5.89
C LYS A 376 -14.58 -12.33 6.29
N GLY A 377 -14.90 -12.89 7.46
CA GLY A 377 -14.29 -14.14 7.92
C GLY A 377 -14.39 -15.33 6.94
N LEU A 378 -15.45 -15.39 6.11
CA LEU A 378 -15.58 -16.43 5.07
C LEU A 378 -14.56 -16.28 3.92
N ASN A 379 -14.07 -15.07 3.68
CA ASN A 379 -13.10 -14.74 2.62
C ASN A 379 -11.67 -14.58 3.17
N VAL A 380 -11.46 -14.96 4.43
CA VAL A 380 -10.14 -15.08 5.06
C VAL A 380 -9.90 -16.57 5.28
N LEU A 381 -8.94 -17.15 4.58
CA LEU A 381 -8.57 -18.57 4.73
C LEU A 381 -7.50 -18.73 5.80
N VAL A 382 -7.61 -19.81 6.57
CA VAL A 382 -6.72 -20.11 7.69
C VAL A 382 -6.29 -21.58 7.67
N LYS A 383 -5.08 -21.82 8.16
CA LYS A 383 -4.59 -23.14 8.56
C LYS A 383 -3.72 -22.97 9.81
N PRO A 384 -3.58 -24.00 10.67
CA PRO A 384 -2.65 -23.95 11.78
C PRO A 384 -1.23 -23.61 11.30
N SER A 385 -0.48 -22.86 12.09
CA SER A 385 0.91 -22.55 11.77
C SER A 385 1.68 -23.85 11.53
N GLU A 386 2.49 -23.87 10.46
CA GLU A 386 3.31 -25.03 10.16
C GLU A 386 4.50 -25.15 11.14
N ASN A 387 4.81 -24.07 11.88
CA ASN A 387 5.68 -24.13 13.03
C ASN A 387 4.92 -24.76 14.21
N ARG A 388 5.31 -25.98 14.61
CA ARG A 388 4.67 -26.75 15.68
C ARG A 388 4.61 -26.01 17.03
N GLU A 389 5.60 -25.16 17.33
CA GLU A 389 5.62 -24.37 18.56
C GLU A 389 4.49 -23.32 18.53
N LEU A 390 4.43 -22.53 17.47
CA LEU A 390 3.39 -21.53 17.27
C LEU A 390 2.00 -22.18 17.12
N GLN A 391 1.94 -23.35 16.48
CA GLN A 391 0.71 -24.14 16.33
C GLN A 391 0.10 -24.48 17.69
N SER A 392 0.92 -24.93 18.66
CA SER A 392 0.44 -25.25 20.01
C SER A 392 -0.09 -24.05 20.79
N LYS A 393 0.29 -22.83 20.37
CA LYS A 393 -0.16 -21.56 20.94
C LYS A 393 -1.34 -20.94 20.17
N GLY A 394 -1.89 -21.66 19.18
CA GLY A 394 -3.06 -21.22 18.41
C GLY A 394 -2.77 -20.28 17.24
N TYR A 395 -1.50 -20.10 16.85
CA TYR A 395 -1.14 -19.27 15.71
C TYR A 395 -1.56 -19.93 14.39
N LEU A 396 -1.93 -19.07 13.43
CA LEU A 396 -2.47 -19.47 12.14
C LEU A 396 -1.62 -18.90 11.00
N THR A 397 -1.61 -19.56 9.86
CA THR A 397 -1.28 -18.94 8.57
C THR A 397 -2.55 -18.40 7.96
N VAL A 398 -2.56 -17.11 7.57
CA VAL A 398 -3.75 -16.40 7.10
C VAL A 398 -3.58 -15.89 5.67
N LYS A 399 -4.58 -16.13 4.82
CA LYS A 399 -4.59 -15.69 3.41
C LYS A 399 -5.95 -15.16 2.97
N LEU A 400 -5.96 -14.01 2.30
CA LEU A 400 -7.16 -13.41 1.72
C LEU A 400 -7.55 -14.11 0.41
N THR A 401 -8.85 -14.31 0.18
CA THR A 401 -9.39 -14.97 -1.03
C THR A 401 -10.65 -14.26 -1.55
N ASP A 402 -11.21 -14.78 -2.64
CA ASP A 402 -12.47 -14.35 -3.27
C ASP A 402 -12.45 -12.92 -3.81
N PHE A 403 -11.61 -12.70 -4.82
CA PHE A 403 -11.43 -11.41 -5.51
C PHE A 403 -12.47 -11.16 -6.60
N GLY A 404 -13.53 -11.99 -6.71
CA GLY A 404 -14.58 -11.82 -7.71
C GLY A 404 -15.37 -10.50 -7.60
N MET A 405 -15.27 -9.82 -6.45
CA MET A 405 -15.85 -8.48 -6.22
C MET A 405 -14.79 -7.36 -6.17
N ALA A 406 -13.51 -7.73 -6.23
CA ALA A 406 -12.40 -6.79 -6.19
C ALA A 406 -12.41 -5.93 -7.45
N LYS A 407 -11.84 -4.72 -7.34
CA LYS A 407 -11.79 -3.79 -8.46
C LYS A 407 -10.45 -3.07 -8.50
N ALA A 408 -9.80 -3.16 -9.67
CA ALA A 408 -8.60 -2.43 -10.00
C ALA A 408 -8.93 -1.09 -10.68
N ASN A 409 -7.95 -0.18 -10.77
CA ASN A 409 -8.04 1.10 -11.46
C ASN A 409 -9.18 2.00 -10.95
N LEU A 410 -9.39 2.00 -9.63
CA LEU A 410 -10.44 2.77 -8.94
C LEU A 410 -10.30 4.30 -9.12
N GLN A 411 -9.16 4.75 -9.65
CA GLN A 411 -8.85 6.15 -9.96
C GLN A 411 -9.58 6.70 -11.21
N HIS A 412 -10.13 5.84 -12.08
CA HIS A 412 -10.69 6.24 -13.39
C HIS A 412 -12.13 5.78 -13.66
N SER A 413 -12.85 5.23 -12.68
CA SER A 413 -14.17 4.64 -12.93
C SER A 413 -15.33 5.46 -12.33
N THR A 414 -16.31 5.84 -13.16
CA THR A 414 -17.63 6.30 -12.69
C THR A 414 -18.35 5.14 -12.01
N TYR A 415 -18.63 5.28 -10.72
CA TYR A 415 -19.29 4.25 -9.92
C TYR A 415 -20.78 4.17 -10.26
N THR A 416 -21.22 3.03 -10.82
CA THR A 416 -22.64 2.79 -11.08
C THR A 416 -23.35 2.37 -9.79
N ALA A 417 -24.67 2.61 -9.69
CA ALA A 417 -25.48 2.18 -8.55
C ALA A 417 -25.46 0.65 -8.33
N GLN A 418 -25.07 -0.14 -9.34
CA GLN A 418 -24.90 -1.59 -9.26
C GLN A 418 -23.54 -1.96 -8.63
N SER A 419 -22.49 -1.16 -8.88
CA SER A 419 -21.18 -1.31 -8.22
C SER A 419 -21.21 -0.99 -6.72
N MET A 420 -22.20 -0.23 -6.23
CA MET A 420 -22.33 0.10 -4.80
C MET A 420 -23.11 -0.97 -3.99
N ASN A 421 -23.79 -1.92 -4.65
CA ASN A 421 -24.61 -2.93 -3.97
C ASN A 421 -23.84 -4.23 -3.62
N VAL A 422 -22.52 -4.15 -3.59
CA VAL A 422 -21.58 -5.24 -3.31
C VAL A 422 -21.32 -5.36 -1.80
N GLY A 423 -20.96 -6.55 -1.32
CA GLY A 423 -20.58 -6.81 0.08
C GLY A 423 -21.67 -7.46 0.93
N THR A 424 -21.25 -8.28 1.89
CA THR A 424 -22.13 -9.00 2.83
C THR A 424 -22.66 -8.06 3.93
N PRO A 425 -23.98 -8.02 4.23
CA PRO A 425 -24.61 -6.97 5.05
C PRO A 425 -23.91 -6.62 6.37
N ALA A 426 -23.50 -7.60 7.18
CA ALA A 426 -22.92 -7.35 8.50
C ALA A 426 -21.51 -6.73 8.45
N TRP A 427 -20.74 -6.97 7.38
CA TRP A 427 -19.39 -6.44 7.16
C TRP A 427 -19.39 -5.22 6.26
N LYS A 428 -20.55 -4.84 5.73
CA LYS A 428 -20.68 -3.77 4.75
C LYS A 428 -20.72 -2.41 5.44
N ALA A 429 -19.87 -1.51 4.96
CA ALA A 429 -19.74 -0.17 5.53
C ALA A 429 -21.04 0.66 5.38
N PRO A 430 -21.39 1.52 6.36
CA PRO A 430 -22.66 2.24 6.41
C PRO A 430 -22.91 3.14 5.19
N GLU A 431 -21.86 3.75 4.65
CA GLU A 431 -21.93 4.62 3.47
C GLU A 431 -22.34 3.87 2.18
N LEU A 432 -22.27 2.54 2.18
CA LEU A 432 -22.64 1.69 1.05
C LEU A 432 -24.12 1.28 1.03
N PHE A 433 -24.87 1.55 2.10
CA PHE A 433 -26.30 1.28 2.13
C PHE A 433 -27.07 2.38 1.40
N LYS A 434 -27.78 2.02 0.33
CA LYS A 434 -28.73 2.93 -0.32
C LYS A 434 -29.83 3.28 0.67
N TRP A 435 -30.29 4.53 0.63
CA TRP A 435 -31.53 4.94 1.29
C TRP A 435 -32.69 4.21 0.61
N TYR A 436 -33.17 3.13 1.21
CA TYR A 436 -34.40 2.44 0.79
C TYR A 436 -35.63 3.20 1.30
N SER A 437 -35.71 4.52 1.12
CA SER A 437 -37.01 5.17 1.24
C SER A 437 -37.57 5.38 -0.15
N SER A 438 -38.70 4.72 -0.36
CA SER A 438 -39.68 4.99 -1.40
C SER A 438 -40.14 6.47 -1.44
N ASP A 439 -39.84 7.26 -0.41
CA ASP A 439 -40.40 8.60 -0.20
C ASP A 439 -39.45 9.77 -0.54
N SER A 440 -38.26 9.52 -1.10
CA SER A 440 -37.39 10.61 -1.55
C SER A 440 -37.63 10.91 -3.05
N PRO A 441 -38.03 12.16 -3.41
CA PRO A 441 -38.32 12.52 -4.80
C PRO A 441 -37.11 12.21 -5.70
N LYS A 442 -37.35 11.41 -6.74
CA LYS A 442 -36.35 10.92 -7.71
C LYS A 442 -35.58 12.04 -8.47
N HIS A 443 -35.87 13.31 -8.21
CA HIS A 443 -35.36 14.44 -8.99
C HIS A 443 -34.33 15.33 -8.28
N ASN A 444 -34.04 15.16 -6.98
CA ASN A 444 -33.12 16.06 -6.24
C ASN A 444 -31.99 15.36 -5.47
N LEU A 445 -31.54 14.17 -5.89
CA LEU A 445 -30.35 13.56 -5.31
C LEU A 445 -29.09 14.07 -6.03
N PRO A 446 -28.05 14.56 -5.32
CA PRO A 446 -26.79 14.96 -5.95
C PRO A 446 -26.21 13.80 -6.78
N ARG A 447 -25.89 14.10 -8.04
CA ARG A 447 -25.44 13.11 -9.05
C ARG A 447 -24.08 12.47 -8.77
N GLU A 448 -23.34 12.94 -7.77
CA GLU A 448 -22.03 12.41 -7.38
C GLU A 448 -21.98 12.20 -5.85
N ARG A 449 -22.00 10.94 -5.40
CA ARG A 449 -21.71 10.58 -4.00
C ARG A 449 -20.26 10.13 -3.90
N LYS A 450 -19.52 10.70 -2.94
CA LYS A 450 -18.12 10.37 -2.66
C LYS A 450 -18.05 8.94 -2.10
N TYR A 451 -17.51 8.01 -2.89
CA TYR A 451 -17.30 6.61 -2.49
C TYR A 451 -15.84 6.40 -2.08
N TYR A 452 -15.62 5.77 -0.92
CA TYR A 452 -14.30 5.51 -0.37
C TYR A 452 -14.04 4.00 -0.27
N PRO A 453 -13.73 3.32 -1.40
CA PRO A 453 -13.60 1.86 -1.43
C PRO A 453 -12.59 1.32 -0.40
N PHE A 454 -11.45 1.99 -0.26
CA PHE A 454 -10.41 1.60 0.69
C PHE A 454 -10.85 1.77 2.15
N LYS A 455 -11.62 2.82 2.47
CA LYS A 455 -12.15 3.03 3.83
C LYS A 455 -13.31 2.09 4.14
N ALA A 456 -14.04 1.63 3.13
CA ALA A 456 -15.06 0.59 3.30
C ALA A 456 -14.42 -0.76 3.67
N ASP A 457 -13.28 -1.11 3.06
CA ASP A 457 -12.51 -2.30 3.43
C ASP A 457 -12.00 -2.23 4.88
N VAL A 458 -11.63 -1.04 5.37
CA VAL A 458 -11.22 -0.83 6.78
C VAL A 458 -12.38 -1.07 7.76
N TYR A 459 -13.59 -0.65 7.40
CA TYR A 459 -14.78 -0.99 8.19
C TYR A 459 -14.99 -2.50 8.26
N SER A 460 -14.89 -3.18 7.11
CA SER A 460 -15.00 -4.64 7.04
C SER A 460 -13.92 -5.32 7.88
N PHE A 461 -12.69 -4.79 7.91
CA PHE A 461 -11.63 -5.27 8.77
C PHE A 461 -11.98 -5.15 10.26
N GLY A 462 -12.57 -4.04 10.72
CA GLY A 462 -13.04 -3.90 12.10
C GLY A 462 -14.07 -4.98 12.48
N MET A 463 -14.96 -5.35 11.55
CA MET A 463 -15.92 -6.45 11.76
C MET A 463 -15.24 -7.82 11.80
N VAL A 464 -14.15 -8.03 11.04
CA VAL A 464 -13.33 -9.25 11.12
C VAL A 464 -12.54 -9.30 12.44
N CYS A 465 -12.03 -8.18 12.95
CA CYS A 465 -11.41 -8.12 14.27
C CYS A 465 -12.39 -8.56 15.37
N TYR A 466 -13.66 -8.15 15.27
CA TYR A 466 -14.71 -8.65 16.15
C TYR A 466 -14.91 -10.17 16.04
N GLU A 467 -14.94 -10.74 14.83
CA GLU A 467 -15.03 -12.20 14.67
C GLU A 467 -13.90 -12.94 15.39
N ILE A 468 -12.67 -12.45 15.28
CA ILE A 468 -11.47 -13.03 15.91
C ILE A 468 -11.58 -12.96 17.44
N LEU A 469 -11.91 -11.77 17.97
CA LEU A 469 -11.93 -11.52 19.42
C LEU A 469 -13.10 -12.19 20.12
N CYS A 470 -14.27 -12.14 19.50
CA CYS A 470 -15.52 -12.59 20.10
C CYS A 470 -15.86 -14.04 19.74
N GLY A 471 -15.21 -14.61 18.71
CA GLY A 471 -15.53 -15.95 18.19
C GLY A 471 -16.97 -16.08 17.70
N SER A 472 -17.55 -14.98 17.19
CA SER A 472 -18.94 -14.92 16.77
C SER A 472 -19.11 -14.01 15.55
N ILE A 473 -20.18 -14.27 14.78
CA ILE A 473 -20.53 -13.45 13.62
C ILE A 473 -21.03 -12.07 14.11
N PRO A 474 -20.59 -10.94 13.51
CA PRO A 474 -21.08 -9.61 13.83
C PRO A 474 -22.59 -9.53 13.67
N PHE A 475 -23.29 -8.95 14.65
CA PHE A 475 -24.75 -8.82 14.65
C PHE A 475 -25.50 -10.17 14.54
N SER A 476 -24.96 -11.25 15.09
CA SER A 476 -25.60 -12.58 15.08
C SER A 476 -27.02 -12.58 15.68
N ASN A 477 -27.28 -11.70 16.64
CA ASN A 477 -28.59 -11.46 17.26
C ASN A 477 -29.59 -10.72 16.36
N GLU A 478 -29.15 -10.10 15.27
CA GLU A 478 -29.98 -9.32 14.34
C GLU A 478 -30.24 -10.06 13.01
N THR A 479 -29.95 -11.37 12.96
CA THR A 479 -30.09 -12.19 11.74
C THR A 479 -31.51 -12.25 11.18
N LEU A 480 -32.54 -12.09 12.02
CA LEU A 480 -33.95 -12.05 11.64
C LEU A 480 -34.47 -10.64 11.32
N THR A 481 -33.64 -9.61 11.51
CA THR A 481 -34.03 -8.21 11.30
C THR A 481 -34.17 -7.91 9.80
N PRO A 482 -35.29 -7.30 9.35
CA PRO A 482 -35.45 -6.92 7.96
C PRO A 482 -34.28 -6.04 7.47
N ARG A 483 -33.75 -6.32 6.26
CA ARG A 483 -32.53 -5.65 5.75
C ARG A 483 -32.57 -4.13 5.82
N SER A 484 -33.71 -3.51 5.53
CA SER A 484 -33.88 -2.06 5.60
C SER A 484 -33.72 -1.52 7.02
N VAL A 485 -34.27 -2.22 8.02
CA VAL A 485 -34.17 -1.89 9.44
C VAL A 485 -32.73 -2.11 9.91
N PHE A 486 -32.11 -3.21 9.52
CA PHE A 486 -30.70 -3.49 9.81
C PHE A 486 -29.79 -2.37 9.27
N TYR A 487 -29.98 -1.94 8.02
CA TYR A 487 -29.21 -0.85 7.43
C TYR A 487 -29.44 0.49 8.15
N ALA A 488 -30.66 0.77 8.59
CA ALA A 488 -30.95 1.98 9.36
C ALA A 488 -30.23 1.97 10.73
N LYS A 489 -30.21 0.82 11.43
CA LYS A 489 -29.47 0.65 12.70
C LYS A 489 -27.97 0.90 12.50
N VAL A 490 -27.35 0.23 11.53
CA VAL A 490 -25.90 0.38 11.27
C VAL A 490 -25.56 1.82 10.88
N LYS A 491 -26.38 2.47 10.04
CA LYS A 491 -26.21 3.88 9.68
C LYS A 491 -26.39 4.82 10.88
N GLY A 492 -27.28 4.48 11.80
CA GLY A 492 -27.48 5.18 13.07
C GLY A 492 -26.34 4.98 14.09
N GLY A 493 -25.26 4.27 13.72
CA GLY A 493 -24.10 4.07 14.57
C GLY A 493 -24.13 2.80 15.41
N ILE A 494 -25.17 1.96 15.29
CA ILE A 494 -25.21 0.69 16.02
C ILE A 494 -24.10 -0.24 15.53
N ARG A 495 -23.36 -0.83 16.48
CA ARG A 495 -22.24 -1.76 16.26
C ARG A 495 -22.35 -2.94 17.24
N PRO A 496 -21.69 -4.08 16.96
CA PRO A 496 -21.60 -5.18 17.92
C PRO A 496 -20.77 -4.77 19.15
N GLU A 497 -21.08 -5.36 20.31
CA GLU A 497 -20.38 -5.08 21.57
C GLU A 497 -19.08 -5.88 21.68
N LEU A 498 -17.97 -5.18 21.93
CA LEU A 498 -16.69 -5.83 22.21
C LEU A 498 -16.62 -6.27 23.68
N PRO A 499 -15.91 -7.37 24.01
CA PRO A 499 -15.75 -7.84 25.38
C PRO A 499 -14.74 -6.96 26.13
N GLU A 500 -15.16 -5.76 26.52
CA GLU A 500 -14.27 -4.70 27.02
C GLU A 500 -13.38 -5.18 28.18
N GLU A 501 -13.94 -5.88 29.17
CA GLU A 501 -13.18 -6.42 30.30
C GLU A 501 -12.01 -7.34 29.88
N SER A 502 -12.24 -8.20 28.89
CA SER A 502 -11.19 -9.11 28.39
C SER A 502 -10.13 -8.39 27.56
N LEU A 503 -10.44 -7.20 27.03
CA LEU A 503 -9.54 -6.41 26.20
C LEU A 503 -8.79 -5.32 26.99
N LYS A 504 -9.20 -5.01 28.23
CA LYS A 504 -8.54 -4.02 29.11
C LYS A 504 -7.06 -4.31 29.38
N VAL A 505 -6.65 -5.57 29.25
CA VAL A 505 -5.22 -5.96 29.31
C VAL A 505 -4.38 -5.17 28.32
N VAL A 506 -4.93 -4.76 27.16
CA VAL A 506 -4.24 -3.92 26.17
C VAL A 506 -4.97 -2.57 26.03
N PRO A 507 -4.46 -1.50 26.67
CA PRO A 507 -5.07 -0.17 26.61
C PRO A 507 -5.30 0.33 25.17
N GLY A 508 -6.45 0.95 24.93
CA GLY A 508 -6.83 1.54 23.64
C GLY A 508 -7.14 0.53 22.51
N LEU A 509 -7.10 -0.79 22.76
CA LEU A 509 -7.42 -1.79 21.73
C LEU A 509 -8.88 -1.69 21.26
N SER A 510 -9.81 -1.62 22.21
CA SER A 510 -11.25 -1.53 21.93
C SER A 510 -11.56 -0.28 21.10
N ASP A 511 -11.00 0.86 21.49
CA ASP A 511 -11.23 2.15 20.82
C ASP A 511 -10.62 2.19 19.43
N TYR A 512 -9.47 1.55 19.22
CA TYR A 512 -8.87 1.47 17.90
C TYR A 512 -9.65 0.56 16.94
N ILE A 513 -10.22 -0.54 17.42
CA ILE A 513 -11.18 -1.35 16.64
C ILE A 513 -12.43 -0.52 16.34
N LYS A 514 -12.89 0.26 17.32
CA LYS A 514 -14.03 1.16 17.14
C LYS A 514 -13.77 2.25 16.10
N LEU A 515 -12.55 2.75 16.03
CA LEU A 515 -12.12 3.69 15.00
C LEU A 515 -12.13 3.05 13.60
N CYS A 516 -11.79 1.76 13.47
CA CYS A 516 -11.83 1.05 12.19
C CYS A 516 -13.25 0.94 11.61
N TRP A 517 -14.29 0.80 12.45
CA TRP A 517 -15.69 0.70 12.01
C TRP A 517 -16.51 1.98 12.24
N ASP A 518 -15.85 3.13 12.37
CA ASP A 518 -16.49 4.44 12.55
C ASP A 518 -17.51 4.72 11.43
N THR A 519 -18.57 5.46 11.75
CA THR A 519 -19.59 5.83 10.77
C THR A 519 -19.03 6.76 9.70
N ASP A 520 -18.13 7.67 10.04
CA ASP A 520 -17.41 8.52 9.09
C ASP A 520 -16.21 7.76 8.48
N PRO A 521 -16.21 7.50 7.16
CA PRO A 521 -15.07 6.87 6.49
C PRO A 521 -13.75 7.64 6.64
N CYS A 522 -13.79 8.95 6.88
CA CYS A 522 -12.60 9.79 6.99
C CYS A 522 -11.84 9.58 8.30
N ARG A 523 -12.55 9.18 9.38
CA ARG A 523 -11.96 8.92 10.70
C ARG A 523 -11.23 7.57 10.77
N ARG A 524 -11.66 6.61 9.95
CA ARG A 524 -11.06 5.27 9.90
C ARG A 524 -9.59 5.37 9.49
N PRO A 525 -8.64 4.64 10.11
CA PRO A 525 -7.23 4.63 9.69
C PRO A 525 -7.06 3.97 8.31
N ASP A 526 -5.88 4.06 7.71
CA ASP A 526 -5.50 3.23 6.57
C ASP A 526 -4.76 1.96 7.03
N PHE A 527 -4.57 0.99 6.13
CA PHE A 527 -3.92 -0.28 6.49
C PHE A 527 -2.43 -0.13 6.85
N VAL A 528 -1.78 0.97 6.48
CA VAL A 528 -0.41 1.28 6.93
C VAL A 528 -0.41 1.57 8.43
N ASN A 529 -1.30 2.47 8.88
CA ASN A 529 -1.45 2.82 10.28
C ASN A 529 -2.03 1.67 11.11
N ILE A 530 -2.95 0.86 10.55
CA ILE A 530 -3.44 -0.35 11.21
C ILE A 530 -2.31 -1.35 11.48
N CYS A 531 -1.46 -1.65 10.48
CA CYS A 531 -0.33 -2.56 10.69
C CYS A 531 0.62 -2.05 11.79
N LYS A 532 0.89 -0.73 11.83
CA LYS A 532 1.72 -0.10 12.87
C LYS A 532 1.10 -0.27 14.25
N ARG A 533 -0.19 0.04 14.41
CA ARG A 533 -0.86 -0.03 15.71
C ARG A 533 -0.97 -1.46 16.24
N ILE A 534 -1.23 -2.45 15.39
CA ILE A 534 -1.28 -3.85 15.81
C ILE A 534 0.09 -4.35 16.29
N ARG A 535 1.19 -3.96 15.62
CA ARG A 535 2.55 -4.25 16.12
C ARG A 535 2.79 -3.64 17.50
N HIS A 536 2.37 -2.39 17.70
CA HIS A 536 2.47 -1.76 19.01
C HIS A 536 1.68 -2.53 20.09
N PHE A 537 0.45 -2.96 19.80
CA PHE A 537 -0.33 -3.78 20.74
C PHE A 537 0.33 -5.12 21.05
N ARG A 538 0.95 -5.77 20.05
CA ARG A 538 1.72 -7.00 20.24
C ARG A 538 2.93 -6.78 21.15
N ASP A 539 3.69 -5.71 20.91
CA ASP A 539 4.87 -5.36 21.69
C ASP A 539 4.49 -5.02 23.15
N TYR A 540 3.38 -4.31 23.34
CA TYR A 540 2.81 -4.05 24.67
C TYR A 540 2.41 -5.35 25.38
N LEU A 541 1.73 -6.26 24.68
CA LEU A 541 1.28 -7.53 25.28
C LEU A 541 2.47 -8.40 25.71
N LEU A 542 3.55 -8.44 24.92
CA LEU A 542 4.79 -9.11 25.31
C LEU A 542 5.36 -8.52 26.63
N LYS A 543 5.32 -7.20 26.79
CA LYS A 543 5.74 -6.53 28.04
C LYS A 543 4.93 -7.02 29.24
N VAL A 544 3.60 -7.00 29.14
CA VAL A 544 2.72 -7.44 30.25
C VAL A 544 3.02 -8.89 30.66
N ASP A 545 3.26 -9.78 29.70
CA ASP A 545 3.57 -11.18 29.99
C ASP A 545 4.94 -11.38 30.65
N ALA A 546 5.95 -10.60 30.24
CA ALA A 546 7.26 -10.61 30.91
C ALA A 546 7.16 -10.13 32.37
N TYR A 547 6.35 -9.10 32.65
CA TYR A 547 6.16 -8.58 34.01
C TYR A 547 5.31 -9.50 34.91
N SER A 548 4.28 -10.16 34.37
CA SER A 548 3.46 -11.12 35.13
C SER A 548 4.22 -12.41 35.49
N GLY A 549 5.30 -12.73 34.77
CA GLY A 549 6.30 -13.73 35.20
C GLY A 549 7.14 -13.28 36.41
N TRP A 550 7.35 -11.97 36.56
CA TRP A 550 8.09 -11.31 37.64
C TRP A 550 7.28 -11.26 38.95
N GLU A 551 5.95 -11.25 38.85
CA GLU A 551 4.99 -11.21 39.98
C GLU A 551 4.86 -12.54 40.77
N ARG A 552 5.93 -13.34 40.81
CA ARG A 552 6.16 -14.28 41.91
C ARG A 552 7.15 -13.78 42.97
N LYS A 553 7.87 -12.67 42.72
CA LYS A 553 8.69 -11.97 43.72
C LYS A 553 8.80 -10.46 43.42
N ALA A 554 8.02 -9.70 44.17
CA ALA A 554 8.24 -8.30 44.56
C ALA A 554 7.75 -7.15 43.65
N LEU A 555 7.10 -6.20 44.35
CA LEU A 555 6.70 -4.82 44.03
C LEU A 555 5.28 -4.61 43.47
N GLY A 556 4.52 -3.78 44.21
CA GLY A 556 3.13 -3.45 43.98
C GLY A 556 2.89 -2.76 42.65
N SER A 557 2.01 -3.37 41.86
CA SER A 557 1.72 -3.12 40.46
C SER A 557 0.90 -1.86 40.16
N GLU A 558 0.59 -1.01 41.15
CA GLU A 558 -0.27 0.17 40.93
C GLU A 558 0.49 1.42 40.43
N ARG A 559 1.78 1.57 40.76
CA ARG A 559 2.50 2.84 40.52
C ARG A 559 3.13 2.98 39.11
N ILE A 560 3.50 1.86 38.50
CA ILE A 560 4.04 1.82 37.12
C ILE A 560 2.91 1.93 36.09
N VAL A 561 1.71 1.48 36.49
CA VAL A 561 0.50 1.54 35.69
C VAL A 561 0.04 3.00 35.54
N GLU A 562 0.16 3.86 36.54
CA GLU A 562 -0.16 5.31 36.39
C GLU A 562 0.85 6.10 35.51
N GLU A 563 2.15 5.76 35.53
CA GLU A 563 3.16 6.39 34.67
C GLU A 563 3.11 5.90 33.20
N LEU A 564 2.52 4.73 32.94
CA LEU A 564 2.30 4.20 31.58
C LEU A 564 0.88 4.49 31.06
N ILE A 565 -0.11 4.65 31.93
CA ILE A 565 -1.48 5.11 31.60
C ILE A 565 -1.50 6.60 31.27
N THR A 566 -0.55 7.39 31.76
CA THR A 566 -0.34 8.78 31.33
C THR A 566 0.25 8.91 29.93
N ILE A 567 0.40 7.80 29.17
CA ILE A 567 0.58 7.83 27.72
C ILE A 567 -0.81 8.04 27.05
N ASP A 568 -1.35 9.21 27.36
CA ASP A 568 -2.21 10.08 26.57
C ASP A 568 -3.07 9.42 25.46
N ASP A 569 -4.28 8.99 25.86
CA ASP A 569 -5.47 9.07 25.00
C ASP A 569 -5.86 10.53 24.70
N ASP A 570 -5.23 11.53 25.36
CA ASP A 570 -5.37 12.96 25.07
C ASP A 570 -4.36 13.49 24.00
N GLU A 571 -3.26 12.79 23.68
CA GLU A 571 -2.30 13.14 22.61
C GLU A 571 -2.80 12.72 21.21
N LEU A 572 -3.92 12.01 21.14
CA LEU A 572 -4.58 11.62 19.87
C LEU A 572 -5.91 12.34 19.63
N ILE A 573 -6.34 13.22 20.53
CA ILE A 573 -7.53 14.07 20.34
C ILE A 573 -7.25 15.57 20.55
N ASP A 574 -6.13 15.99 21.17
CA ASP A 574 -5.79 17.42 21.31
C ASP A 574 -4.41 17.83 20.75
N ALA A 575 -4.03 17.29 19.58
CA ALA A 575 -2.99 17.89 18.74
C ALA A 575 -3.54 19.15 18.04
N ASP A 576 -3.85 20.13 18.87
CA ASP A 576 -4.08 21.51 18.51
C ASP A 576 -2.75 22.24 18.23
N GLU A 577 -1.60 21.57 18.40
CA GLU A 577 -0.36 21.89 17.71
C GLU A 577 -0.24 21.05 16.44
N TRP A 578 -0.30 21.71 15.28
CA TRP A 578 0.04 21.04 14.02
C TRP A 578 1.57 20.93 13.91
N ASP A 579 2.15 19.79 13.51
CA ASP A 579 3.62 19.64 13.33
C ASP A 579 4.22 20.67 12.34
N TRP A 580 3.37 21.18 11.47
CA TRP A 580 3.64 22.23 10.50
C TRP A 580 3.03 23.58 10.91
N GLU A 581 2.50 23.67 12.14
CA GLU A 581 2.01 24.90 12.72
C GLU A 581 3.19 25.83 12.98
N ILE A 582 3.05 27.05 12.48
CA ILE A 582 4.00 28.11 12.75
C ILE A 582 3.42 29.02 13.82
N ASP A 583 4.28 29.52 14.70
CA ASP A 583 3.90 30.67 15.53
C ASP A 583 3.88 31.91 14.63
N TYR A 584 2.73 32.57 14.53
CA TYR A 584 2.59 33.78 13.72
C TYR A 584 3.54 34.90 14.18
N LYS A 585 3.93 34.93 15.46
CA LYS A 585 4.91 35.88 16.02
C LYS A 585 6.31 35.71 15.42
N ASP A 586 6.59 34.55 14.81
CA ASP A 586 7.85 34.30 14.11
C ASP A 586 7.85 34.84 12.67
N VAL A 587 6.74 35.38 12.18
CA VAL A 587 6.59 35.88 10.82
C VAL A 587 6.64 37.41 10.82
N VAL A 588 7.82 37.98 10.50
CA VAL A 588 8.01 39.43 10.47
C VAL A 588 7.81 39.96 9.06
N ARG A 589 6.84 40.85 8.85
CA ARG A 589 6.63 41.45 7.54
C ARG A 589 7.85 42.29 7.12
N VAL A 590 8.39 42.03 5.93
CA VAL A 590 9.58 42.73 5.39
C VAL A 590 9.38 43.35 4.00
N GLY A 591 8.20 43.19 3.38
CA GLY A 591 7.92 43.71 2.04
C GLY A 591 6.47 44.15 1.80
N GLU A 592 6.25 44.74 0.62
CA GLU A 592 4.93 45.25 0.18
C GLU A 592 3.91 44.13 -0.05
N ALA A 593 2.63 44.49 0.11
CA ALA A 593 1.52 43.57 -0.16
C ALA A 593 1.41 43.33 -1.67
N LEU A 594 1.72 42.10 -2.10
CA LEU A 594 1.50 41.69 -3.48
C LEU A 594 0.01 41.43 -3.69
N ARG A 595 -0.58 42.03 -4.73
CA ARG A 595 -1.92 41.65 -5.16
C ARG A 595 -1.86 40.20 -5.64
N ALA A 596 -2.53 39.29 -4.93
CA ALA A 596 -2.61 37.91 -5.35
C ALA A 596 -3.27 37.81 -6.72
N SER A 597 -2.62 37.05 -7.59
CA SER A 597 -3.17 36.61 -8.86
C SER A 597 -4.53 35.94 -8.71
N SER A 598 -4.91 35.35 -7.57
CA SER A 598 -6.15 34.56 -7.40
C SER A 598 -7.41 35.37 -7.05
N GLY A 599 -7.32 36.70 -6.93
CA GLY A 599 -8.51 37.56 -6.88
C GLY A 599 -8.99 38.00 -5.49
N PHE A 600 -8.77 37.29 -4.39
CA PHE A 600 -9.30 37.73 -3.07
C PHE A 600 -8.53 37.21 -1.84
N SER A 601 -7.20 37.18 -1.86
CA SER A 601 -6.38 36.97 -0.66
C SER A 601 -5.22 37.96 -0.65
N SER A 602 -4.96 38.63 0.46
CA SER A 602 -3.73 39.42 0.61
C SER A 602 -2.52 38.47 0.70
N VAL A 603 -1.40 38.85 0.08
CA VAL A 603 -0.14 38.08 0.14
C VAL A 603 1.00 39.00 0.52
N TRP A 604 1.81 38.61 1.50
CA TRP A 604 2.94 39.41 1.99
C TRP A 604 4.25 38.64 1.84
N ILE A 605 5.34 39.40 1.71
CA ILE A 605 6.69 38.88 1.93
C ILE A 605 7.05 39.11 3.40
N ALA A 606 7.42 38.04 4.08
CA ALA A 606 7.85 38.06 5.47
C ALA A 606 9.22 37.40 5.62
N GLN A 607 9.91 37.70 6.71
CA GLN A 607 11.08 37.00 7.18
C GLN A 607 10.64 36.07 8.32
N TRP A 608 10.94 34.79 8.19
CA TRP A 608 10.65 33.80 9.23
C TRP A 608 11.80 33.79 10.24
N LYS A 609 11.54 34.18 11.49
CA LYS A 609 12.57 34.36 12.53
C LYS A 609 13.41 33.11 12.77
N LYS A 610 12.80 31.92 12.75
CA LYS A 610 13.49 30.65 13.03
C LYS A 610 14.62 30.35 12.05
N THR A 611 14.44 30.68 10.77
CA THR A 611 15.41 30.37 9.70
C THR A 611 16.09 31.60 9.10
N SER A 612 15.61 32.80 9.45
CA SER A 612 15.97 34.07 8.80
C SER A 612 15.67 34.13 7.29
N GLU A 613 14.92 33.18 6.75
CA GLU A 613 14.57 33.12 5.32
C GLU A 613 13.38 34.03 4.97
N LYS A 614 13.35 34.50 3.72
CA LYS A 614 12.18 35.21 3.17
C LYS A 614 11.13 34.21 2.69
N VAL A 615 9.90 34.39 3.12
CA VAL A 615 8.75 33.52 2.86
C VAL A 615 7.57 34.32 2.30
N LEU A 616 6.68 33.64 1.59
CA LEU A 616 5.39 34.17 1.16
C LEU A 616 4.30 33.75 2.13
N VAL A 617 3.56 34.73 2.61
CA VAL A 617 2.49 34.59 3.60
C VAL A 617 1.16 34.86 2.90
N LYS A 618 0.26 33.88 2.89
CA LYS A 618 -1.05 33.97 2.25
C LYS A 618 -2.16 33.89 3.29
N PHE A 619 -3.03 34.88 3.29
CA PHE A 619 -4.18 34.95 4.20
C PHE A 619 -5.39 34.24 3.58
N ILE A 620 -6.03 33.39 4.38
CA ILE A 620 -7.31 32.77 4.04
C ILE A 620 -8.42 33.61 4.66
N GLU A 621 -9.46 33.90 3.87
CA GLU A 621 -10.61 34.68 4.34
C GLU A 621 -11.28 33.94 5.51
N PRO A 622 -11.52 34.57 6.67
CA PRO A 622 -12.12 33.91 7.83
C PRO A 622 -13.48 33.25 7.53
N THR A 623 -14.26 33.81 6.61
CA THR A 623 -15.58 33.24 6.22
C THR A 623 -15.48 31.90 5.48
N LEU A 624 -14.29 31.46 5.06
CA LEU A 624 -14.07 30.17 4.40
C LEU A 624 -13.71 29.06 5.40
N ILE A 625 -13.39 29.43 6.63
CA ILE A 625 -13.04 28.54 7.73
C ILE A 625 -13.84 29.00 8.95
N ASP A 626 -15.14 28.73 8.93
CA ASP A 626 -16.11 29.23 9.91
C ASP A 626 -16.64 28.13 10.86
N ASN A 627 -16.25 26.87 10.64
CA ASN A 627 -16.70 25.71 11.40
C ASN A 627 -15.60 24.64 11.52
N GLU A 628 -15.78 23.71 12.46
CA GLU A 628 -14.83 22.63 12.74
C GLU A 628 -14.53 21.74 11.52
N GLU A 629 -15.53 21.48 10.67
CA GLU A 629 -15.34 20.71 9.44
C GLU A 629 -14.37 21.43 8.48
N SER A 630 -14.50 22.75 8.35
CA SER A 630 -13.66 23.58 7.49
C SER A 630 -12.24 23.70 8.05
N ILE A 631 -12.09 23.75 9.37
CA ILE A 631 -10.79 23.70 10.06
C ILE A 631 -10.11 22.34 9.82
N ALA A 632 -10.84 21.24 9.98
CA ALA A 632 -10.33 19.90 9.73
C ALA A 632 -9.96 19.69 8.25
N ASN A 633 -10.75 20.25 7.33
CA ASN A 633 -10.44 20.27 5.90
C ASN A 633 -9.17 21.08 5.61
N PHE A 634 -8.99 22.23 6.27
CA PHE A 634 -7.80 23.07 6.12
C PHE A 634 -6.56 22.35 6.64
N LYS A 635 -6.64 21.77 7.84
CA LYS A 635 -5.59 20.93 8.44
C LYS A 635 -5.14 19.83 7.49
N ARG A 636 -6.09 19.07 6.95
CA ARG A 636 -5.80 17.98 6.01
C ARG A 636 -5.17 18.45 4.70
N GLU A 637 -5.65 19.55 4.13
CA GLU A 637 -5.08 20.07 2.89
C GLU A 637 -3.65 20.61 3.11
N VAL A 638 -3.39 21.34 4.20
CA VAL A 638 -2.03 21.84 4.50
C VAL A 638 -1.07 20.68 4.81
N GLU A 639 -1.49 19.68 5.57
CA GLU A 639 -0.65 18.52 5.90
C GLU A 639 -0.16 17.78 4.64
N LEU A 640 -1.04 17.63 3.64
CA LEU A 640 -0.66 17.06 2.35
C LEU A 640 0.32 17.98 1.60
N LEU A 641 0.08 19.29 1.60
CA LEU A 641 0.88 20.24 0.85
C LEU A 641 2.30 20.43 1.41
N VAL A 642 2.46 20.44 2.74
CA VAL A 642 3.77 20.55 3.40
C VAL A 642 4.66 19.34 3.10
N ARG A 643 4.07 18.17 2.89
CA ARG A 643 4.82 16.95 2.51
C ARG A 643 5.25 16.92 1.05
N LEU A 644 4.63 17.73 0.18
CA LEU A 644 4.96 17.76 -1.25
C LEU A 644 6.27 18.50 -1.52
N ARG A 645 7.23 17.78 -2.12
CA ARG A 645 8.54 18.32 -2.53
C ARG A 645 8.84 17.93 -3.97
N HIS A 646 8.97 18.94 -4.83
CA HIS A 646 9.38 18.75 -6.21
C HIS A 646 10.12 20.01 -6.72
N PRO A 647 11.20 19.89 -7.52
CA PRO A 647 11.98 21.05 -7.99
C PRO A 647 11.16 22.11 -8.74
N ASN A 648 10.08 21.70 -9.42
CA ASN A 648 9.18 22.57 -10.17
C ASN A 648 7.89 22.95 -9.44
N LEU A 649 7.82 22.76 -8.13
CA LEU A 649 6.73 23.24 -7.27
C LEU A 649 7.28 24.21 -6.21
N VAL A 650 6.47 25.18 -5.80
CA VAL A 650 6.74 25.98 -4.60
C VAL A 650 6.47 25.12 -3.36
N HIS A 651 7.39 25.10 -2.41
CA HIS A 651 7.25 24.30 -1.20
C HIS A 651 6.36 25.01 -0.17
N TYR A 652 5.41 24.27 0.41
CA TYR A 652 4.64 24.72 1.57
C TYR A 652 5.44 24.47 2.83
N LEU A 653 5.59 25.50 3.67
CA LEU A 653 6.41 25.46 4.87
C LEU A 653 5.57 25.17 6.12
N GLY A 654 4.32 25.63 6.13
CA GLY A 654 3.43 25.48 7.27
C GLY A 654 2.21 26.39 7.17
N ALA A 655 1.41 26.41 8.22
CA ALA A 655 0.27 27.33 8.36
C ALA A 655 -0.04 27.60 9.84
N THR A 656 -0.89 28.56 10.14
CA THR A 656 -1.25 28.93 11.53
C THR A 656 -2.71 29.34 11.64
N LYS A 657 -3.29 29.14 12.83
CA LYS A 657 -4.65 29.55 13.22
C LYS A 657 -4.69 30.67 14.26
N GLN A 658 -3.55 31.05 14.85
CA GLN A 658 -3.46 31.84 16.10
C GLN A 658 -3.97 33.30 16.02
N ALA A 659 -4.35 33.80 14.83
CA ALA A 659 -4.97 35.12 14.67
C ALA A 659 -5.87 35.19 13.42
N GLN A 660 -5.38 34.65 12.31
CA GLN A 660 -6.08 34.42 11.05
C GLN A 660 -5.49 33.16 10.42
N PHE A 661 -6.28 32.43 9.63
CA PHE A 661 -5.77 31.27 8.89
C PHE A 661 -4.77 31.73 7.83
N VAL A 662 -3.52 31.38 8.03
CA VAL A 662 -2.41 31.83 7.19
C VAL A 662 -1.60 30.64 6.74
N VAL A 663 -1.21 30.62 5.46
CA VAL A 663 -0.35 29.59 4.88
C VAL A 663 0.98 30.20 4.46
N LEU A 664 2.08 29.55 4.83
CA LEU A 664 3.44 29.92 4.47
C LEU A 664 3.98 29.04 3.35
N THR A 665 4.59 29.69 2.38
CA THR A 665 5.26 29.04 1.26
C THR A 665 6.65 29.63 1.07
N GLN A 666 7.55 28.85 0.49
CA GLN A 666 8.85 29.33 0.07
C GLN A 666 8.69 30.49 -0.93
N LEU A 667 9.47 31.56 -0.76
CA LEU A 667 9.58 32.60 -1.78
C LEU A 667 10.44 32.07 -2.94
N ALA A 668 9.80 31.69 -4.04
CA ALA A 668 10.51 31.27 -5.25
C ALA A 668 11.24 32.47 -5.88
N PRO A 669 12.53 32.35 -6.24
CA PRO A 669 13.25 33.40 -6.95
C PRO A 669 12.67 33.59 -8.36
N GLY A 670 12.57 34.84 -8.80
CA GLY A 670 12.13 35.20 -10.14
C GLY A 670 10.88 36.07 -10.20
N VAL A 671 10.23 36.07 -11.36
CA VAL A 671 9.00 36.82 -11.64
C VAL A 671 7.88 35.87 -12.04
N MET A 672 6.63 36.31 -11.89
CA MET A 672 5.49 35.54 -12.43
C MET A 672 5.61 35.41 -13.95
N LEU A 673 5.28 34.24 -14.50
CA LEU A 673 5.32 33.96 -15.94
C LEU A 673 4.48 34.97 -16.73
N ARG A 674 3.37 35.44 -16.16
CA ARG A 674 2.59 36.56 -16.72
C ARG A 674 3.44 37.80 -16.98
N ASN A 675 4.24 38.20 -16.00
CA ASN A 675 5.06 39.41 -16.08
C ASN A 675 6.23 39.20 -17.04
N PHE A 676 6.81 37.99 -17.04
CA PHE A 676 7.81 37.58 -18.02
C PHE A 676 7.28 37.71 -19.45
N LEU A 677 6.09 37.18 -19.74
CA LEU A 677 5.46 37.26 -21.06
C LEU A 677 5.07 38.68 -21.47
N ASN A 678 4.72 39.55 -20.52
CA ASN A 678 4.43 40.95 -20.81
C ASN A 678 5.71 41.75 -21.13
N LYS A 679 6.86 41.40 -20.53
CA LYS A 679 8.16 42.08 -20.74
C LYS A 679 8.92 41.56 -21.96
N LYS A 680 8.91 40.24 -22.17
CA LYS A 680 9.48 39.56 -23.35
C LYS A 680 8.33 39.14 -24.27
N PRO A 681 7.98 39.95 -25.27
CA PRO A 681 6.88 39.63 -26.18
C PRO A 681 7.19 38.44 -27.10
N THR A 682 8.42 37.92 -27.13
CA THR A 682 8.77 36.70 -27.87
C THR A 682 9.61 35.77 -26.98
N VAL A 683 9.16 34.53 -26.87
CA VAL A 683 9.86 33.42 -26.20
C VAL A 683 10.30 32.45 -27.28
N SER A 684 11.56 32.02 -27.28
CA SER A 684 12.01 31.09 -28.31
C SER A 684 11.22 29.77 -28.22
N PRO A 685 10.94 29.07 -29.34
CA PRO A 685 10.23 27.79 -29.27
C PRO A 685 10.92 26.74 -28.38
N SER A 686 12.26 26.82 -28.25
CA SER A 686 13.02 25.95 -27.34
C SER A 686 12.76 26.30 -25.88
N ASP A 687 12.77 27.58 -25.53
CA ASP A 687 12.47 28.03 -24.16
C ASP A 687 11.02 27.74 -23.79
N ALA A 688 10.09 27.91 -24.74
CA ALA A 688 8.68 27.57 -24.54
C ALA A 688 8.49 26.08 -24.22
N VAL A 689 9.18 25.18 -24.93
CA VAL A 689 9.16 23.72 -24.65
C VAL A 689 9.78 23.44 -23.28
N SER A 690 10.90 24.08 -22.94
CA SER A 690 11.57 23.91 -21.65
C SER A 690 10.68 24.34 -20.48
N ILE A 691 10.05 25.52 -20.58
CA ILE A 691 9.10 26.03 -19.59
C ILE A 691 7.91 25.07 -19.47
N ALA A 692 7.33 24.65 -20.60
CA ALA A 692 6.20 23.72 -20.62
C ALA A 692 6.55 22.37 -19.97
N LEU A 693 7.74 21.83 -20.22
CA LEU A 693 8.20 20.58 -19.62
C LEU A 693 8.33 20.70 -18.10
N GLN A 694 8.91 21.78 -17.59
CA GLN A 694 9.05 22.01 -16.15
C GLN A 694 7.69 22.17 -15.46
N VAL A 695 6.75 22.90 -16.07
CA VAL A 695 5.36 22.98 -15.57
C VAL A 695 4.73 21.58 -15.56
N ALA A 696 4.87 20.82 -16.65
CA ALA A 696 4.30 19.48 -16.76
C ALA A 696 4.86 18.51 -15.71
N LEU A 697 6.16 18.55 -15.42
CA LEU A 697 6.81 17.75 -14.37
C LEU A 697 6.25 18.12 -12.98
N GLY A 698 6.12 19.43 -12.69
CA GLY A 698 5.51 19.90 -11.45
C GLY A 698 4.07 19.38 -11.27
N ILE A 699 3.22 19.54 -12.29
CA ILE A 699 1.82 19.08 -12.20
C ILE A 699 1.71 17.54 -12.19
N ALA A 700 2.56 16.82 -12.92
CA ALA A 700 2.61 15.36 -12.86
C ALA A 700 2.83 14.86 -11.43
N SER A 701 3.71 15.52 -10.66
CA SER A 701 3.94 15.18 -9.25
C SER A 701 2.73 15.46 -8.35
N LEU A 702 1.88 16.43 -8.71
CA LEU A 702 0.60 16.68 -8.02
C LEU A 702 -0.49 15.67 -8.39
N HIS A 703 -0.40 15.04 -9.56
CA HIS A 703 -1.37 14.07 -10.07
C HIS A 703 -0.94 12.62 -9.84
N GLY A 704 0.10 12.38 -9.04
CA GLY A 704 0.70 11.06 -8.83
C GLY A 704 -0.19 10.09 -8.06
N GLU A 705 0.16 8.80 -8.14
CA GLU A 705 -0.64 7.70 -7.58
C GLU A 705 -0.83 7.78 -6.05
N GLN A 706 0.14 8.36 -5.34
CA GLN A 706 0.16 8.45 -3.87
C GLN A 706 -0.56 9.71 -3.33
N VAL A 707 -0.59 10.81 -4.10
CA VAL A 707 -1.18 12.09 -3.70
C VAL A 707 -1.85 12.74 -4.91
N LEU A 708 -3.19 12.82 -4.90
CA LEU A 708 -3.96 13.47 -5.94
C LEU A 708 -4.39 14.88 -5.53
N VAL A 709 -3.66 15.89 -6.02
CA VAL A 709 -3.96 17.31 -5.88
C VAL A 709 -4.23 17.91 -7.26
N VAL A 710 -5.49 18.21 -7.55
CA VAL A 710 -5.86 18.95 -8.77
C VAL A 710 -5.56 20.43 -8.53
N HIS A 711 -4.75 21.05 -9.39
CA HIS A 711 -4.43 22.47 -9.26
C HIS A 711 -5.70 23.31 -9.47
N GLY A 712 -6.53 23.01 -10.47
CA GLY A 712 -7.86 23.57 -10.69
C GLY A 712 -7.91 24.99 -11.26
N GLU A 713 -6.81 25.74 -11.22
CA GLU A 713 -6.68 27.11 -11.72
C GLU A 713 -5.30 27.40 -12.31
N LEU A 714 -4.68 26.38 -12.91
CA LEU A 714 -3.34 26.51 -13.48
C LEU A 714 -3.31 27.65 -14.52
N SER A 715 -2.42 28.62 -14.32
CA SER A 715 -2.31 29.79 -15.19
C SER A 715 -0.91 30.41 -15.12
N PRO A 716 -0.53 31.29 -16.07
CA PRO A 716 0.73 32.03 -15.99
C PRO A 716 0.85 32.93 -14.76
N ASP A 717 -0.27 33.20 -14.08
CA ASP A 717 -0.32 33.98 -12.86
C ASP A 717 -0.08 33.13 -11.60
N CYS A 718 0.16 31.82 -11.75
CA CYS A 718 0.52 30.86 -10.70
C CYS A 718 1.86 30.17 -10.98
N ILE A 719 2.64 30.65 -11.96
CA ILE A 719 3.93 30.07 -12.35
C ILE A 719 5.00 31.12 -12.13
N VAL A 720 6.06 30.79 -11.40
CA VAL A 720 7.23 31.63 -11.17
C VAL A 720 8.35 31.14 -12.08
N ILE A 721 9.02 32.07 -12.77
CA ILE A 721 10.20 31.79 -13.58
C ILE A 721 11.37 32.65 -13.10
N ASP A 722 12.49 31.99 -12.83
CA ASP A 722 13.76 32.66 -12.60
C ASP A 722 14.39 32.98 -13.96
N GLU A 723 14.47 34.27 -14.29
CA GLU A 723 14.97 34.73 -15.59
C GLU A 723 16.46 34.44 -15.81
N GLN A 724 17.24 34.21 -14.74
CA GLN A 724 18.67 33.91 -14.82
C GLN A 724 18.90 32.43 -15.08
N THR A 725 18.22 31.57 -14.32
CA THR A 725 18.42 30.11 -14.38
C THR A 725 17.45 29.41 -15.32
N MET A 726 16.41 30.11 -15.80
CA MET A 726 15.26 29.55 -16.53
C MET A 726 14.56 28.42 -15.77
N THR A 727 14.68 28.40 -14.44
CA THR A 727 13.98 27.44 -13.59
C THR A 727 12.54 27.88 -13.35
N VAL A 728 11.61 26.93 -13.40
CA VAL A 728 10.17 27.18 -13.31
C VAL A 728 9.59 26.47 -12.10
N ARG A 729 8.79 27.19 -11.31
CA ARG A 729 8.06 26.64 -10.16
C ARG A 729 6.58 26.99 -10.23
N VAL A 730 5.72 26.00 -10.05
CA VAL A 730 4.27 26.20 -9.95
C VAL A 730 3.89 26.50 -8.49
N ALA A 731 3.11 27.55 -8.29
CA ALA A 731 2.62 28.04 -7.01
C ALA A 731 1.09 27.91 -6.94
N ASP A 732 0.49 28.27 -5.79
CA ASP A 732 -0.96 28.39 -5.63
C ASP A 732 -1.77 27.11 -5.95
N PHE A 733 -1.20 25.93 -5.72
CA PHE A 733 -1.88 24.64 -5.86
C PHE A 733 -2.50 24.17 -4.53
N GLY A 734 -3.49 23.26 -4.59
CA GLY A 734 -3.98 22.53 -3.42
C GLY A 734 -4.84 23.27 -2.40
N MET A 735 -5.19 24.54 -2.65
CA MET A 735 -6.02 25.37 -1.74
C MET A 735 -7.27 25.89 -2.44
N GLN A 736 -7.92 25.05 -3.26
CA GLN A 736 -9.05 25.49 -4.09
C GLN A 736 -10.36 25.63 -3.31
N ARG A 737 -10.52 24.90 -2.19
CA ARG A 737 -11.70 24.98 -1.32
C ARG A 737 -11.69 26.23 -0.45
N PHE A 738 -10.51 26.73 -0.12
CA PHE A 738 -10.30 27.92 0.71
C PHE A 738 -10.10 29.19 -0.14
N ARG A 739 -10.87 29.32 -1.22
CA ARG A 739 -10.91 30.54 -2.05
C ARG A 739 -12.31 31.09 -2.14
N LEU A 740 -12.43 32.41 -2.07
CA LEU A 740 -13.69 33.08 -2.37
C LEU A 740 -14.08 32.86 -3.84
N PRO A 741 -15.36 32.60 -4.14
CA PRO A 741 -15.82 32.45 -5.50
C PRO A 741 -15.49 33.72 -6.31
N PRO A 742 -15.07 33.59 -7.58
CA PRO A 742 -14.72 34.75 -8.39
C PRO A 742 -15.93 35.67 -8.53
N GLN A 743 -15.80 36.93 -8.10
CA GLN A 743 -16.85 37.94 -8.27
C GLN A 743 -17.28 38.05 -9.75
N LYS A 744 -18.56 38.40 -9.99
CA LYS A 744 -19.18 38.49 -11.33
C LYS A 744 -18.40 39.36 -12.35
N HIS A 745 -17.50 40.22 -11.89
CA HIS A 745 -16.65 41.07 -12.72
C HIS A 745 -15.31 40.42 -13.14
N CYS A 746 -14.94 39.24 -12.62
CA CYS A 746 -13.73 38.47 -12.99
C CYS A 746 -13.89 37.63 -14.28
N GLN A 747 -14.70 38.11 -15.23
CA GLN A 747 -14.85 37.53 -16.57
C GLN A 747 -13.53 37.29 -17.36
N PRO A 748 -12.41 38.01 -17.14
CA PRO A 748 -11.25 37.87 -18.01
C PRO A 748 -10.53 36.52 -17.97
N ARG A 749 -10.75 35.64 -16.99
CA ARG A 749 -9.93 34.41 -16.84
C ARG A 749 -10.62 33.12 -17.26
N TRP A 750 -11.93 33.16 -17.47
CA TRP A 750 -12.70 31.93 -17.66
C TRP A 750 -12.48 31.23 -19.00
N TYR A 751 -11.75 31.83 -19.93
CA TYR A 751 -11.40 31.18 -21.20
C TYR A 751 -10.29 30.13 -21.04
N ARG A 752 -9.57 30.13 -19.91
CA ARG A 752 -8.53 29.13 -19.60
C ARG A 752 -9.05 27.94 -18.80
N ARG A 753 -10.25 28.05 -18.24
CA ARG A 753 -10.89 26.95 -17.52
C ARG A 753 -11.52 25.98 -18.51
N ALA A 754 -11.42 24.69 -18.20
CA ALA A 754 -12.02 23.65 -19.00
C ALA A 754 -13.56 23.80 -19.06
N PRO A 755 -14.22 23.35 -20.13
CA PRO A 755 -15.68 23.44 -20.27
C PRO A 755 -16.45 22.86 -19.08
N GLU A 756 -16.01 21.73 -18.55
CA GLU A 756 -16.63 21.03 -17.43
C GLU A 756 -16.53 21.80 -16.10
N GLN A 757 -15.42 22.50 -15.84
CA GLN A 757 -15.25 23.33 -14.64
C GLN A 757 -16.27 24.47 -14.60
N ARG A 758 -16.74 24.91 -15.77
CA ARG A 758 -17.74 25.98 -15.89
C ARG A 758 -19.17 25.49 -15.75
N GLN A 759 -19.40 24.22 -16.02
CA GLN A 759 -20.70 23.58 -15.85
C GLN A 759 -20.95 23.18 -14.38
N GLY A 760 -19.99 23.46 -13.48
CA GLY A 760 -20.07 23.11 -12.07
C GLY A 760 -19.82 21.63 -11.79
N LEU A 761 -19.20 20.91 -12.73
CA LEU A 761 -18.78 19.52 -12.55
C LEU A 761 -17.54 19.46 -11.64
N SER A 762 -17.33 18.32 -10.98
CA SER A 762 -16.20 18.13 -10.07
C SER A 762 -14.84 18.33 -10.76
N LEU A 763 -13.86 18.85 -10.00
CA LEU A 763 -12.52 19.13 -10.51
C LEU A 763 -11.79 17.83 -10.86
N HIS A 764 -11.70 17.52 -12.16
CA HIS A 764 -10.94 16.40 -12.68
C HIS A 764 -9.51 16.82 -13.06
N PRO A 765 -8.47 15.97 -12.92
CA PRO A 765 -7.09 16.28 -13.34
C PRO A 765 -6.95 16.80 -14.78
N SER A 766 -7.82 16.35 -15.68
CA SER A 766 -7.92 16.83 -17.08
C SER A 766 -8.20 18.33 -17.21
N CYS A 767 -8.68 18.98 -16.15
CA CYS A 767 -8.90 20.43 -16.11
C CYS A 767 -7.57 21.19 -16.13
N ASP A 768 -6.57 20.67 -15.43
CA ASP A 768 -5.22 21.23 -15.44
C ASP A 768 -4.56 20.98 -16.79
N VAL A 769 -4.84 19.85 -17.44
CA VAL A 769 -4.38 19.54 -18.81
C VAL A 769 -4.91 20.56 -19.81
N PHE A 770 -6.20 20.91 -19.72
CA PHE A 770 -6.79 21.95 -20.56
C PHE A 770 -6.11 23.31 -20.33
N SER A 771 -5.95 23.68 -19.07
CA SER A 771 -5.31 24.94 -18.67
C SER A 771 -3.84 25.00 -19.13
N PHE A 772 -3.14 23.87 -19.05
CA PHE A 772 -1.78 23.69 -19.56
C PHE A 772 -1.72 23.90 -21.08
N GLY A 773 -2.63 23.33 -21.86
CA GLY A 773 -2.71 23.57 -23.30
C GLY A 773 -2.85 25.05 -23.65
N MET A 774 -3.65 25.80 -22.87
CA MET A 774 -3.79 27.24 -23.03
C MET A 774 -2.52 28.02 -22.65
N ILE A 775 -1.75 27.56 -21.67
CA ILE A 775 -0.45 28.14 -21.30
C ILE A 775 0.56 27.91 -22.42
N VAL A 776 0.66 26.70 -22.94
CA VAL A 776 1.58 26.36 -24.04
C VAL A 776 1.25 27.18 -25.29
N TYR A 777 -0.04 27.38 -25.58
CA TYR A 777 -0.49 28.30 -26.62
C TYR A 777 0.02 29.73 -26.39
N GLU A 778 -0.15 30.30 -25.19
CA GLU A 778 0.30 31.66 -24.86
C GLU A 778 1.84 31.80 -24.95
N LEU A 779 2.59 30.74 -24.62
CA LEU A 779 4.05 30.72 -24.75
C LEU A 779 4.51 30.80 -26.22
N LEU A 780 3.81 30.15 -27.14
CA LEU A 780 4.23 29.98 -28.54
C LEU A 780 3.65 31.02 -29.50
N GLU A 781 2.42 31.46 -29.29
CA GLU A 781 1.77 32.45 -30.18
C GLU A 781 2.02 33.89 -29.78
N HIS A 782 2.56 34.13 -28.58
CA HIS A 782 2.89 35.46 -28.05
C HIS A 782 1.70 36.43 -27.91
N GLU A 783 0.48 35.97 -28.23
CA GLU A 783 -0.76 36.69 -28.02
C GLU A 783 -1.58 36.03 -26.90
N LYS A 784 -2.25 36.86 -26.09
CA LYS A 784 -3.26 36.35 -25.15
C LYS A 784 -4.34 35.67 -25.99
N ALA A 785 -4.73 34.43 -25.68
CA ALA A 785 -5.89 33.80 -26.32
C ALA A 785 -7.19 34.64 -26.19
N GLN A 786 -7.23 35.54 -25.20
CA GLN A 786 -8.25 36.55 -25.02
C GLN A 786 -8.23 37.71 -26.03
N ALA A 787 -7.09 38.04 -26.64
CA ALA A 787 -7.03 39.07 -27.68
C ALA A 787 -7.82 38.65 -28.93
N PHE A 788 -7.84 37.35 -29.24
CA PHE A 788 -8.61 36.78 -30.35
C PHE A 788 -10.12 36.85 -30.14
N TRP A 789 -10.59 36.71 -28.90
CA TRP A 789 -12.02 36.77 -28.57
C TRP A 789 -12.33 38.01 -27.73
N LYS A 790 -13.12 38.97 -28.25
CA LYS A 790 -13.63 40.12 -27.46
C LYS A 790 -13.97 39.69 -26.03
N HIS A 791 -13.35 40.32 -25.01
CA HIS A 791 -13.31 39.87 -23.61
C HIS A 791 -14.60 39.20 -23.06
N LYS A 792 -15.78 39.71 -23.42
CA LYS A 792 -17.09 39.20 -22.95
C LYS A 792 -17.57 37.91 -23.64
N LYS A 793 -17.03 37.54 -24.82
CA LYS A 793 -17.45 36.37 -25.62
C LYS A 793 -16.52 35.15 -25.49
N ALA A 794 -15.24 35.35 -25.13
CA ALA A 794 -14.23 34.29 -25.02
C ALA A 794 -14.71 33.05 -24.24
N SER A 795 -15.33 33.31 -23.09
CA SER A 795 -15.99 32.34 -22.22
C SER A 795 -17.01 31.44 -22.91
N LYS A 796 -17.89 32.04 -23.74
CA LYS A 796 -18.96 31.34 -24.46
C LYS A 796 -18.38 30.51 -25.61
N MET A 797 -17.34 31.02 -26.26
CA MET A 797 -16.65 30.33 -27.36
C MET A 797 -16.03 29.01 -26.91
N VAL A 798 -15.36 28.99 -25.75
CA VAL A 798 -14.77 27.76 -25.18
C VAL A 798 -15.84 26.70 -24.88
N LEU A 799 -16.96 27.11 -24.29
CA LEU A 799 -18.12 26.24 -24.02
C LEU A 799 -18.75 25.69 -25.30
N MET A 800 -18.72 26.45 -26.40
CA MET A 800 -19.18 26.02 -27.72
C MET A 800 -18.16 25.18 -28.48
N GLY A 801 -17.02 24.84 -27.86
CA GLY A 801 -15.97 24.02 -28.47
C GLY A 801 -14.98 24.79 -29.36
N HIS A 802 -15.12 26.10 -29.50
CA HIS A 802 -14.16 26.91 -30.26
C HIS A 802 -12.83 27.04 -29.50
N ARG A 803 -11.73 27.14 -30.27
CA ARG A 803 -10.36 27.33 -29.77
C ARG A 803 -9.66 28.47 -30.51
N PRO A 804 -8.63 29.10 -29.92
CA PRO A 804 -7.77 30.04 -30.64
C PRO A 804 -7.12 29.36 -31.86
N PRO A 805 -6.90 30.09 -32.97
CA PRO A 805 -6.30 29.52 -34.17
C PRO A 805 -4.81 29.23 -33.93
N LEU A 806 -4.37 28.03 -34.32
CA LEU A 806 -2.95 27.69 -34.41
C LEU A 806 -2.46 27.99 -35.83
N GLN A 807 -1.27 28.55 -35.95
CA GLN A 807 -0.63 28.83 -37.24
C GLN A 807 -0.16 27.54 -37.95
N SER A 808 0.53 27.70 -39.08
CA SER A 808 1.09 26.57 -39.84
C SER A 808 1.98 25.70 -38.95
N ALA A 809 1.87 24.37 -39.10
CA ALA A 809 2.62 23.40 -38.31
C ALA A 809 4.15 23.60 -38.37
N SER A 810 4.64 24.22 -39.44
CA SER A 810 6.06 24.55 -39.66
C SER A 810 6.66 25.53 -38.64
N ARG A 811 5.84 26.30 -37.92
CA ARG A 811 6.31 27.26 -36.90
C ARG A 811 6.54 26.63 -35.52
N TYR A 812 6.00 25.44 -35.29
CA TYR A 812 6.09 24.78 -33.99
C TYR A 812 7.15 23.68 -33.97
N PRO A 813 7.79 23.42 -32.82
CA PRO A 813 8.54 22.20 -32.60
C PRO A 813 7.71 20.96 -32.91
N ARG A 814 8.35 19.91 -33.44
CA ARG A 814 7.68 18.71 -33.94
C ARG A 814 6.73 18.12 -32.90
N GLY A 815 5.46 17.95 -33.26
CA GLY A 815 4.42 17.36 -32.40
C GLY A 815 3.75 18.32 -31.42
N MET A 816 4.25 19.54 -31.25
CA MET A 816 3.70 20.51 -30.29
C MET A 816 2.29 20.97 -30.65
N LYS A 817 2.01 21.21 -31.95
CA LYS A 817 0.66 21.55 -32.44
C LYS A 817 -0.37 20.49 -32.01
N THR A 818 -0.05 19.22 -32.27
CA THR A 818 -0.89 18.09 -31.90
C THR A 818 -1.04 17.94 -30.39
N LEU A 819 0.02 18.23 -29.62
CA LEU A 819 -0.04 18.20 -28.16
C LEU A 819 -1.01 19.25 -27.63
N ILE A 820 -0.93 20.50 -28.09
CA ILE A 820 -1.87 21.58 -27.73
C ILE A 820 -3.31 21.16 -28.09
N GLU A 821 -3.50 20.62 -29.29
CA GLU A 821 -4.79 20.14 -29.79
C GLU A 821 -5.43 19.06 -28.91
N LYS A 822 -4.61 18.12 -28.42
CA LYS A 822 -5.05 17.08 -27.48
C LYS A 822 -5.31 17.65 -26.08
N CYS A 823 -4.45 18.54 -25.59
CA CYS A 823 -4.57 19.12 -24.25
C CYS A 823 -5.86 19.94 -24.09
N TRP A 824 -6.26 20.71 -25.10
CA TRP A 824 -7.48 21.54 -25.03
C TRP A 824 -8.72 20.88 -25.65
N ALA A 825 -8.72 19.55 -25.81
CA ALA A 825 -9.87 18.81 -26.37
C ALA A 825 -11.16 19.14 -25.61
N HIS A 826 -12.31 19.16 -26.31
CA HIS A 826 -13.58 19.55 -25.70
C HIS A 826 -14.02 18.54 -24.63
N LYS A 827 -14.01 17.26 -24.98
CA LYS A 827 -14.18 16.15 -24.03
C LYS A 827 -12.90 15.98 -23.21
N TRP A 828 -13.06 15.63 -21.94
CA TRP A 828 -11.95 15.53 -21.00
C TRP A 828 -11.23 14.20 -21.10
N GLU A 829 -11.92 13.16 -21.58
CA GLU A 829 -11.42 11.81 -21.85
C GLU A 829 -10.44 11.76 -23.03
N ASP A 830 -10.57 12.71 -23.96
CA ASP A 830 -9.69 12.83 -25.14
C ASP A 830 -8.35 13.51 -24.79
N ARG A 831 -8.21 14.03 -23.56
CA ARG A 831 -7.02 14.76 -23.10
C ARG A 831 -6.00 13.78 -22.51
N PRO A 832 -4.70 13.93 -22.81
CA PRO A 832 -3.65 13.10 -22.24
C PRO A 832 -3.46 13.39 -20.74
N ASN A 833 -2.97 12.42 -19.98
CA ASN A 833 -2.48 12.66 -18.62
C ASN A 833 -1.11 13.38 -18.65
N PHE A 834 -0.66 13.93 -17.51
CA PHE A 834 0.61 14.66 -17.46
C PHE A 834 1.84 13.78 -17.70
N GLU A 835 1.80 12.48 -17.41
CA GLU A 835 2.89 11.55 -17.76
C GLU A 835 3.08 11.45 -19.28
N ALA A 836 1.99 11.31 -20.04
CA ALA A 836 2.03 11.29 -21.49
C ALA A 836 2.48 12.64 -22.07
N ILE A 837 2.08 13.76 -21.45
CA ILE A 837 2.54 15.11 -21.82
C ILE A 837 4.05 15.26 -21.59
N VAL A 838 4.55 14.85 -20.42
CA VAL A 838 5.98 14.88 -20.09
C VAL A 838 6.78 14.05 -21.11
N SER A 839 6.33 12.82 -21.42
CA SER A 839 6.98 11.98 -22.43
C SER A 839 7.00 12.64 -23.82
N ALA A 840 5.91 13.29 -24.22
CA ALA A 840 5.84 14.00 -25.50
C ALA A 840 6.80 15.21 -25.55
N LEU A 841 6.89 15.97 -24.46
CA LEU A 841 7.78 17.13 -24.36
C LEU A 841 9.26 16.71 -24.32
N GLN A 842 9.61 15.66 -23.58
CA GLN A 842 10.98 15.10 -23.55
C GLN A 842 11.43 14.61 -24.93
N LYS A 843 10.54 13.96 -25.68
CA LYS A 843 10.80 13.57 -27.09
C LYS A 843 11.06 14.78 -27.98
N THR A 844 10.39 15.89 -27.71
CA THR A 844 10.57 17.15 -28.46
C THR A 844 11.93 17.78 -28.14
N VAL A 845 12.31 17.85 -26.86
CA VAL A 845 13.62 18.37 -26.40
C VAL A 845 14.78 17.54 -26.95
N THR A 846 14.70 16.21 -26.87
CA THR A 846 15.75 15.32 -27.40
C THR A 846 15.95 15.47 -28.91
N HIS A 847 14.87 15.69 -29.67
CA HIS A 847 14.96 15.99 -31.10
C HIS A 847 15.61 17.35 -31.39
N GLN A 848 15.29 18.38 -30.60
CA GLN A 848 15.94 19.70 -30.72
C GLN A 848 17.45 19.62 -30.45
N ASN A 849 17.86 18.86 -29.43
CA ASN A 849 19.29 18.65 -29.09
C ASN A 849 20.06 17.87 -30.17
N ARG A 850 19.41 16.97 -30.91
CA ARG A 850 20.02 16.26 -32.06
C ARG A 850 20.23 17.16 -33.28
N LEU A 851 19.35 18.16 -33.48
CA LEU A 851 19.48 19.14 -34.56
C LEU A 851 20.57 20.21 -34.27
N SER A 852 20.75 20.58 -33.00
CA SER A 852 21.84 21.49 -32.59
C SER A 852 23.22 20.82 -32.61
N SER A 853 23.32 19.53 -32.29
CA SER A 853 24.59 18.77 -32.39
C SER A 853 25.02 18.42 -33.82
N SER A 854 24.07 18.26 -34.74
CA SER A 854 24.36 18.06 -36.18
C SER A 854 24.75 19.36 -36.92
N SER A 855 24.37 20.52 -36.40
CA SER A 855 24.85 21.82 -36.91
C SER A 855 26.25 22.20 -36.41
N CYS A 856 26.67 21.76 -35.21
CA CYS A 856 28.06 21.94 -34.75
C CYS A 856 29.08 20.99 -35.41
N SER A 857 28.64 19.87 -36.01
CA SER A 857 29.54 18.92 -36.70
C SER A 857 29.75 19.22 -38.19
N SER A 858 29.02 20.20 -38.74
CA SER A 858 29.21 20.68 -40.12
C SER A 858 30.14 21.89 -40.23
N SER A 859 30.45 22.57 -39.11
CA SER A 859 31.44 23.66 -39.06
C SER A 859 32.89 23.19 -38.81
N SER A 860 33.12 21.94 -38.42
CA SER A 860 34.47 21.36 -38.22
C SER A 860 35.00 20.55 -39.40
N ARG A 861 34.31 20.55 -40.55
CA ARG A 861 34.75 19.92 -41.83
C ARG A 861 35.09 20.92 -42.94
N ARG A 862 35.27 22.19 -42.59
CA ARG A 862 35.96 23.19 -43.44
C ARG A 862 37.13 23.77 -42.65
N GLY A 863 38.27 23.08 -42.73
CA GLY A 863 39.57 23.45 -42.19
C GLY A 863 40.59 22.56 -42.85
#